data_AF-A0A936R763-F1
#
_entry.id   AF-A0A936R763-F1
#
_cell.length_a   1.000
_cell.length_b   1.000
_cell.length_c   1.000
_cell.angle_alpha   90.00
_cell.angle_beta   90.00
_cell.angle_gamma   90.00
#
_symmetry.space_group_name_H-M   'P 1'
#
loop_
_entity.id
_entity.type
_entity.pdbx_description
1 polymer ?
#
loop_
_entity_poly.entity_id
_entity_poly.type
_entity_poly.pdbx_seq_one_letter_code
_entity_poly.pdbx_strand_id
1 'polypeptide(L)'
;MTDVGTGFLEAISAFFTTKLGKASETTWKDAGSLVDSLHDGIPDNTKPAFNTLKADIKNDAALVKDITKAIKKQTDLIAKMAKECKDDIDAGDFTAAEAGRIAVRVGTALMAVDEAVNLIAKELVKDMTEPTKEQTRVKLMGIWNPWVQPFKDLVDGAGKVLDSVGDQLLGVPSVTQELADAAKDKTLTFDQDKFRIALEIVGVGEKNFGVLKLNDTKLEAFFGFGRRQFMNPSEADKASLVERDGGWWRADEPNLGLRIYLTIKPGIQDDPLLKKIMPGSSDPKTITPTAISLDITDGFYLGDGRGAGNEKAVLPVSFSSPVAELRETALSLVRNPAKEVTGFEVTTVIAAKLGDAVGLQIVGFGATIALDGDPTPQAMFPMAVSPRWPDAIGIRVNAGPVKGGGYLERKIRTYGDPPKEIAEFGGIIQLEILKVGVYAIGILSPDPFSFVLVMGVRFPTPIELSFGFTFNGVGGILAVNRTVNTTELIAGMKTHFIDKVLFPDDPVAEAPGLLDKVAKVFPVAEGGFVVGPIVELGWGSQAKIIEAKLGLVLALPDPKIIILGAVRVRAPSKVTPLTDFRCEIYGEISADRLLLIATLRDSKIAGITVSGDLGLLIQWGGGGDFALSVGGFNPRYTEIPADLKGLERLTMDLSPPAVVKIIIKAYFAVTAGAVMAGVRGDLSADIGVASAKAWLQLDMIFRWVPRFGFAIDLDLGIEIKVFGCSFASISFKGFLEGTTPWKVEGTATVDVWFLPTFHFDLGPFTWGEDPASIPPNAKPLELVTQALNEPEAWKALLPADGDQLAILGRIEGEGLLAHPLAALEVTQSRLPLETHIDRIGSAGVNAHRVALGLAQTSAGPAAAVSTVTAPFAPGQFLKLEDDQLLARSGFDDYPSGCRIAAATTPTHGPAVPDDVRWHTWFRDEDADSIPGQAFDFGDLVAVFVEHGIPARRLAERENPYLARVDKVTRKGADAVTILPAGTSHVRRVTDGGVVLADLGIMPASQAAWAADVVNAAGADQLVAVTVGSM
;
A
#
# COMPACT_ATOMS: atom_id res chain seq x y z
N MET A 1 56.34 1.09 5.52
CA MET A 1 55.40 2.17 5.16
C MET A 1 54.10 1.84 5.86
N THR A 2 53.87 2.42 7.04
CA THR A 2 52.56 2.37 7.68
C THR A 2 51.59 3.10 6.75
N ASP A 3 50.49 2.44 6.38
CA ASP A 3 49.46 3.01 5.52
C ASP A 3 48.99 4.33 6.13
N VAL A 4 48.85 5.35 5.29
CA VAL A 4 48.49 6.73 5.66
C VAL A 4 47.21 6.74 6.52
N GLY A 5 46.29 5.79 6.26
CA GLY A 5 45.08 5.59 7.05
C GLY A 5 45.35 5.19 8.50
N THR A 6 46.33 4.32 8.75
CA THR A 6 46.71 3.88 10.10
C THR A 6 47.32 5.03 10.90
N GLY A 7 48.21 5.83 10.30
CA GLY A 7 48.84 6.97 10.98
C GLY A 7 47.86 8.09 11.34
N PHE A 8 46.85 8.34 10.51
CA PHE A 8 45.80 9.31 10.81
C PHE A 8 44.85 8.80 11.91
N LEU A 9 44.50 7.53 11.86
CA LEU A 9 43.69 6.87 12.88
C LEU A 9 44.39 6.82 14.25
N GLU A 10 45.70 6.55 14.28
CA GLU A 10 46.52 6.62 15.49
C GLU A 10 46.59 8.05 16.05
N ALA A 11 46.67 9.07 15.19
CA ALA A 11 46.67 10.48 15.61
C ALA A 11 45.33 10.92 16.21
N ILE A 12 44.21 10.53 15.59
CA ILE A 12 42.86 10.78 16.12
C ILE A 12 42.66 10.01 17.43
N SER A 13 43.07 8.75 17.48
CA SER A 13 43.00 7.90 18.66
C SER A 13 43.80 8.48 19.83
N ALA A 14 45.07 8.82 19.62
CA ALA A 14 45.93 9.47 20.60
C ALA A 14 45.38 10.81 21.08
N PHE A 15 44.74 11.58 20.20
CA PHE A 15 44.04 12.80 20.55
C PHE A 15 42.89 12.55 21.52
N PHE A 16 42.02 11.57 21.25
CA PHE A 16 40.91 11.26 22.14
C PHE A 16 41.38 10.75 23.50
N THR A 17 42.41 9.90 23.55
CA THR A 17 42.94 9.37 24.82
C THR A 17 43.60 10.45 25.67
N THR A 18 44.34 11.37 25.04
CA THR A 18 45.17 12.33 25.79
C THR A 18 44.50 13.68 26.03
N LYS A 19 43.62 14.14 25.14
CA LYS A 19 43.00 15.47 25.22
C LYS A 19 41.53 15.40 25.62
N LEU A 20 40.74 14.49 25.04
CA LEU A 20 39.37 14.26 25.51
C LEU A 20 39.38 13.58 26.89
N GLY A 21 40.30 12.64 27.14
CA GLY A 21 40.54 12.08 28.47
C GLY A 21 40.88 13.15 29.51
N LYS A 22 41.82 14.06 29.20
CA LYS A 22 42.10 15.23 30.08
C LYS A 22 40.90 16.15 30.23
N ALA A 23 40.14 16.39 29.17
CA ALA A 23 38.92 17.19 29.24
C ALA A 23 37.86 16.51 30.12
N SER A 24 37.76 15.18 30.12
CA SER A 24 36.90 14.42 31.05
C SER A 24 37.37 14.46 32.50
N GLU A 25 38.64 14.81 32.74
CA GLU A 25 39.20 15.04 34.07
C GLU A 25 39.14 16.53 34.50
N THR A 26 38.85 17.45 33.56
CA THR A 26 38.75 18.89 33.80
C THR A 26 37.38 19.46 33.47
N THR A 27 37.09 19.80 32.21
CA THR A 27 35.87 20.48 31.74
C THR A 27 34.61 19.62 31.82
N TRP A 28 34.73 18.30 31.63
CA TRP A 28 33.63 17.33 31.65
C TRP A 28 33.68 16.43 32.88
N LYS A 29 34.44 16.84 33.91
CA LYS A 29 34.61 16.07 35.15
C LYS A 29 33.29 15.92 35.90
N ASP A 30 32.53 17.00 35.93
CA ASP A 30 31.20 17.07 36.50
C ASP A 30 30.43 18.25 35.88
N ALA A 31 29.12 18.27 36.10
CA ALA A 31 28.26 19.32 35.58
C ALA A 31 28.67 20.74 36.02
N GLY A 32 29.28 20.89 37.21
CA GLY A 32 29.74 22.19 37.71
C GLY A 32 30.95 22.70 36.93
N SER A 33 31.96 21.85 36.74
CA SER A 33 33.14 22.15 35.92
C SER A 33 32.80 22.51 34.47
N LEU A 34 31.74 21.90 33.93
CA LEU A 34 31.23 22.18 32.59
C LEU A 34 30.60 23.57 32.52
N VAL A 35 29.75 23.92 33.49
CA VAL A 35 29.12 25.24 33.55
C VAL A 35 30.16 26.34 33.77
N ASP A 36 31.20 26.10 34.56
CA ASP A 36 32.28 27.07 34.77
C ASP A 36 33.07 27.37 33.47
N SER A 37 33.33 26.34 32.64
CA SER A 37 34.08 26.49 31.39
C SER A 37 33.40 27.37 30.32
N LEU A 38 32.08 27.48 30.39
CA LEU A 38 31.27 28.30 29.48
C LEU A 38 31.48 29.80 29.71
N HIS A 39 31.90 30.21 30.91
CA HIS A 39 32.06 31.61 31.28
C HIS A 39 33.10 32.35 30.42
N ASP A 40 34.19 31.68 30.09
CA ASP A 40 35.38 32.30 29.53
C ASP A 40 35.28 32.53 28.00
N GLY A 41 34.21 32.04 27.35
CA GLY A 41 34.06 32.02 25.89
C GLY A 41 33.02 32.96 25.28
N ILE A 42 32.40 33.87 26.06
CA ILE A 42 31.19 34.59 25.61
C ILE A 42 31.45 36.08 25.25
N PRO A 43 31.03 36.59 24.07
CA PRO A 43 31.12 38.00 23.73
C PRO A 43 30.07 38.87 24.45
N ASP A 44 30.40 40.14 24.71
CA ASP A 44 29.63 41.09 25.53
C ASP A 44 28.15 41.28 25.08
N ASN A 45 27.22 40.62 25.78
CA ASN A 45 25.84 41.06 26.11
C ASN A 45 25.12 40.10 27.08
N THR A 46 25.65 38.90 27.31
CA THR A 46 25.17 37.84 28.23
C THR A 46 25.98 37.74 29.53
N LYS A 47 27.07 38.51 29.63
CA LYS A 47 27.96 38.63 30.80
C LYS A 47 27.23 38.91 32.12
N PRO A 48 26.17 39.74 32.20
CA PRO A 48 25.46 39.99 33.45
C PRO A 48 24.73 38.74 33.97
N ALA A 49 23.97 38.05 33.11
CA ALA A 49 23.26 36.81 33.47
C ALA A 49 24.23 35.68 33.83
N PHE A 50 25.37 35.60 33.15
CA PHE A 50 26.40 34.60 33.45
C PHE A 50 27.22 34.96 34.71
N ASN A 51 27.46 36.24 34.99
CA ASN A 51 28.08 36.68 36.25
C ASN A 51 27.17 36.38 37.45
N THR A 52 25.85 36.50 37.27
CA THR A 52 24.85 36.02 38.24
C THR A 52 24.94 34.51 38.40
N LEU A 53 24.97 33.73 37.30
CA LEU A 53 25.18 32.28 37.33
C LEU A 53 26.48 31.90 38.07
N LYS A 54 27.59 32.59 37.83
CA LYS A 54 28.88 32.37 38.50
C LYS A 54 28.84 32.69 39.99
N ALA A 55 28.12 33.73 40.39
CA ALA A 55 27.88 34.06 41.79
C ALA A 55 26.97 33.02 42.46
N ASP A 56 25.99 32.51 41.72
CA ASP A 56 25.04 31.49 42.14
C ASP A 56 25.66 30.09 42.24
N ILE A 57 26.64 29.75 41.38
CA ILE A 57 27.48 28.53 41.48
C ILE A 57 28.31 28.56 42.76
N LYS A 58 28.85 29.73 43.14
CA LYS A 58 29.59 29.89 44.41
C LYS A 58 28.70 29.83 45.65
N ASN A 59 27.39 30.07 45.50
CA ASN A 59 26.42 30.13 46.59
C ASN A 59 25.41 28.98 46.58
N ASP A 60 25.58 27.98 45.71
CA ASP A 60 24.74 26.78 45.60
C ASP A 60 23.23 27.06 45.32
N ALA A 61 22.93 27.98 44.37
CA ALA A 61 21.55 28.39 44.06
C ALA A 61 20.75 27.38 43.20
N ALA A 62 19.42 27.49 43.23
CA ALA A 62 18.47 26.55 42.61
C ALA A 62 18.66 26.35 41.08
N LEU A 63 18.99 27.40 40.33
CA LEU A 63 19.19 27.36 38.88
C LEU A 63 20.36 26.42 38.49
N VAL A 64 21.45 26.45 39.25
CA VAL A 64 22.65 25.61 39.01
C VAL A 64 22.34 24.15 39.30
N LYS A 65 21.51 23.89 40.31
CA LYS A 65 21.06 22.54 40.67
C LYS A 65 20.19 21.92 39.56
N ASP A 66 19.32 22.72 38.95
CA ASP A 66 18.45 22.26 37.86
C ASP A 66 19.24 21.98 36.58
N ILE A 67 20.17 22.86 36.20
CA ILE A 67 21.09 22.65 35.06
C ILE A 67 21.97 21.42 35.31
N THR A 68 22.54 21.30 36.52
CA THR A 68 23.40 20.17 36.91
C THR A 68 22.63 18.84 36.83
N LYS A 69 21.39 18.82 37.29
CA LYS A 69 20.52 17.64 37.21
C LYS A 69 20.19 17.29 35.75
N ALA A 70 19.92 18.29 34.91
CA ALA A 70 19.56 18.08 33.51
C ALA A 70 20.70 17.47 32.69
N ILE A 71 21.96 17.91 32.91
CA ILE A 71 23.09 17.47 32.09
C ILE A 71 23.88 16.28 32.64
N LYS A 72 23.67 15.90 33.91
CA LYS A 72 24.43 14.84 34.59
C LYS A 72 24.57 13.56 33.76
N LYS A 73 23.48 13.10 33.16
CA LYS A 73 23.45 11.90 32.32
C LYS A 73 24.39 11.99 31.11
N GLN A 74 24.47 13.17 30.48
CA GLN A 74 25.35 13.39 29.34
C GLN A 74 26.82 13.46 29.79
N THR A 75 27.10 14.12 30.91
CA THR A 75 28.46 14.17 31.49
C THR A 75 28.98 12.78 31.87
N ASP A 76 28.13 11.96 32.52
CA ASP A 76 28.48 10.57 32.89
C ASP A 76 28.74 9.71 31.63
N LEU A 77 27.95 9.90 30.57
CA LEU A 77 28.12 9.19 29.30
C LEU A 77 29.41 9.59 28.58
N ILE A 78 29.76 10.89 28.55
CA ILE A 78 31.01 11.38 27.96
C ILE A 78 32.22 10.76 28.69
N ALA A 79 32.23 10.80 30.02
CA ALA A 79 33.29 10.22 30.83
C ALA A 79 33.44 8.71 30.60
N LYS A 80 32.31 7.99 30.50
CA LYS A 80 32.28 6.57 30.17
C LYS A 80 32.88 6.28 28.78
N MET A 81 32.45 6.99 27.74
CA MET A 81 32.96 6.81 26.38
C MET A 81 34.46 7.12 26.28
N ALA A 82 34.95 8.16 26.98
CA ALA A 82 36.36 8.49 27.03
C ALA A 82 37.20 7.39 27.69
N LYS A 83 36.71 6.83 28.81
CA LYS A 83 37.36 5.71 29.50
C LYS A 83 37.38 4.45 28.65
N GLU A 84 36.26 4.06 28.06
CA GLU A 84 36.20 2.87 27.21
C GLU A 84 37.09 3.02 25.98
N CYS A 85 37.16 4.21 25.35
CA CYS A 85 38.12 4.47 24.27
C CYS A 85 39.56 4.21 24.71
N LYS A 86 39.94 4.64 25.92
CA LYS A 86 41.27 4.37 26.47
C LYS A 86 41.52 2.87 26.64
N ASP A 87 40.55 2.14 27.17
CA ASP A 87 40.64 0.69 27.38
C ASP A 87 40.80 -0.08 26.05
N ASP A 88 40.10 0.32 24.98
CA ASP A 88 40.24 -0.31 23.65
C ASP A 88 41.61 -0.04 23.00
N ILE A 89 42.27 1.07 23.34
CA ILE A 89 43.60 1.43 22.81
C ILE A 89 44.71 0.70 23.56
N ASP A 90 44.57 0.59 24.88
CA ASP A 90 45.54 -0.09 25.75
C ASP A 90 45.53 -1.64 25.53
N ALA A 91 44.51 -2.18 24.85
CA ALA A 91 44.37 -3.62 24.53
C ALA A 91 45.33 -4.14 23.45
N GLY A 92 46.00 -3.25 22.70
CA GLY A 92 47.22 -3.54 21.95
C GLY A 92 47.11 -4.49 20.76
N ASP A 93 46.43 -4.07 19.68
CA ASP A 93 46.76 -4.37 18.27
C ASP A 93 45.80 -3.60 17.35
N PHE A 94 46.15 -2.36 16.95
CA PHE A 94 45.24 -1.43 16.27
C PHE A 94 44.67 -1.98 14.94
N THR A 95 43.48 -2.58 14.98
CA THR A 95 42.77 -3.12 13.80
C THR A 95 41.67 -2.18 13.28
N ALA A 96 41.23 -2.36 12.04
CA ALA A 96 40.09 -1.61 11.47
C ALA A 96 38.80 -1.74 12.31
N ALA A 97 38.61 -2.90 12.98
CA ALA A 97 37.50 -3.14 13.88
C ALA A 97 37.60 -2.32 15.18
N GLU A 98 38.80 -2.13 15.72
CA GLU A 98 39.06 -1.26 16.87
C GLU A 98 38.89 0.22 16.52
N ALA A 99 39.43 0.64 15.38
CA ALA A 99 39.21 1.97 14.83
C ALA A 99 37.71 2.30 14.70
N GLY A 100 36.91 1.36 14.21
CA GLY A 100 35.45 1.50 14.13
C GLY A 100 34.78 1.63 15.51
N ARG A 101 35.19 0.84 16.50
CA ARG A 101 34.65 0.94 17.87
C ARG A 101 35.00 2.26 18.55
N ILE A 102 36.26 2.69 18.45
CA ILE A 102 36.73 3.98 18.96
C ILE A 102 35.95 5.11 18.30
N ALA A 103 35.78 5.06 16.97
CA ALA A 103 35.04 6.08 16.23
C ALA A 103 33.56 6.18 16.61
N VAL A 104 32.88 5.05 16.85
CA VAL A 104 31.49 5.04 17.36
C VAL A 104 31.39 5.66 18.76
N ARG A 105 32.34 5.36 19.65
CA ARG A 105 32.36 5.93 21.02
C ARG A 105 32.63 7.44 21.00
N VAL A 106 33.56 7.86 20.16
CA VAL A 106 33.82 9.27 19.88
C VAL A 106 32.56 10.00 19.39
N GLY A 107 31.87 9.44 18.39
CA GLY A 107 30.67 10.05 17.86
C GLY A 107 29.55 10.13 18.90
N THR A 108 29.42 9.09 19.73
CA THR A 108 28.45 9.06 20.83
C THR A 108 28.78 10.12 21.89
N ALA A 109 30.05 10.33 22.22
CA ALA A 109 30.48 11.39 23.13
C ALA A 109 30.18 12.79 22.57
N LEU A 110 30.43 13.03 21.28
CA LEU A 110 30.11 14.29 20.61
C LEU A 110 28.60 14.58 20.58
N MET A 111 27.77 13.57 20.36
CA MET A 111 26.31 13.70 20.45
C MET A 111 25.84 14.02 21.88
N ALA A 112 26.46 13.41 22.89
CA ALA A 112 26.16 13.71 24.28
C ALA A 112 26.55 15.14 24.66
N VAL A 113 27.69 15.65 24.13
CA VAL A 113 28.09 17.05 24.29
C VAL A 113 27.04 17.98 23.67
N ASP A 114 26.65 17.77 22.41
CA ASP A 114 25.63 18.58 21.73
C ASP A 114 24.32 18.66 22.52
N GLU A 115 23.83 17.52 23.02
CA GLU A 115 22.62 17.51 23.83
C GLU A 115 22.80 18.18 25.20
N ALA A 116 23.98 18.11 25.82
CA ALA A 116 24.27 18.85 27.04
C ALA A 116 24.18 20.37 26.80
N VAL A 117 24.69 20.87 25.67
CA VAL A 117 24.57 22.30 25.27
C VAL A 117 23.09 22.68 25.11
N ASN A 118 22.34 21.84 24.41
CA ASN A 118 20.93 22.05 24.15
C ASN A 118 20.13 22.15 25.47
N LEU A 119 20.39 21.26 26.42
CA LEU A 119 19.77 21.26 27.75
C LEU A 119 20.15 22.50 28.57
N ILE A 120 21.43 22.90 28.55
CA ILE A 120 21.89 24.14 29.21
C ILE A 120 21.18 25.36 28.61
N ALA A 121 21.12 25.46 27.28
CA ALA A 121 20.44 26.55 26.60
C ALA A 121 18.93 26.56 26.89
N LYS A 122 18.28 25.39 26.98
CA LYS A 122 16.86 25.27 27.35
C LYS A 122 16.58 25.79 28.76
N GLU A 123 17.41 25.45 29.74
CA GLU A 123 17.23 25.89 31.14
C GLU A 123 17.61 27.37 31.34
N LEU A 124 18.66 27.88 30.68
CA LEU A 124 19.10 29.29 30.81
C LEU A 124 18.10 30.31 30.24
N VAL A 125 17.28 29.91 29.26
CA VAL A 125 16.36 30.81 28.54
C VAL A 125 14.90 30.51 28.93
N LYS A 126 14.68 29.71 29.97
CA LYS A 126 13.37 29.26 30.45
C LYS A 126 12.45 30.42 30.87
N ASP A 127 13.03 31.47 31.47
CA ASP A 127 12.31 32.62 32.03
C ASP A 127 12.29 33.86 31.11
N MET A 128 12.71 33.74 29.84
CA MET A 128 12.76 34.86 28.88
C MET A 128 11.51 34.91 27.96
N THR A 129 11.11 36.10 27.51
CA THR A 129 10.01 36.33 26.55
C THR A 129 10.47 36.29 25.08
N GLU A 130 9.60 35.77 24.18
CA GLU A 130 9.81 35.74 22.72
C GLU A 130 9.67 37.16 22.12
N PRO A 131 10.57 37.66 21.24
CA PRO A 131 11.50 36.95 20.33
C PRO A 131 12.99 36.96 20.75
N THR A 132 13.30 37.45 21.94
CA THR A 132 14.67 37.46 22.51
C THR A 132 15.17 36.07 22.92
N LYS A 133 14.25 35.15 23.21
CA LYS A 133 14.51 33.76 23.60
C LYS A 133 15.20 32.96 22.48
N GLU A 134 14.65 32.96 21.27
CA GLU A 134 15.22 32.22 20.15
C GLU A 134 16.56 32.80 19.68
N GLN A 135 16.70 34.15 19.64
CA GLN A 135 17.97 34.78 19.28
C GLN A 135 19.09 34.52 20.31
N THR A 136 18.76 34.47 21.59
CA THR A 136 19.72 34.18 22.66
C THR A 136 20.07 32.69 22.68
N ARG A 137 19.10 31.80 22.41
CA ARG A 137 19.33 30.35 22.25
C ARG A 137 20.29 30.07 21.10
N VAL A 138 20.09 30.69 19.94
CA VAL A 138 20.99 30.56 18.78
C VAL A 138 22.39 31.11 19.07
N LYS A 139 22.48 32.24 19.77
CA LYS A 139 23.78 32.80 20.20
C LYS A 139 24.51 31.92 21.21
N LEU A 140 23.80 31.31 22.16
CA LEU A 140 24.36 30.39 23.15
C LEU A 140 24.80 29.07 22.51
N MET A 141 24.02 28.53 21.57
CA MET A 141 24.41 27.36 20.77
C MET A 141 25.61 27.65 19.84
N GLY A 142 25.87 28.93 19.53
CA GLY A 142 27.07 29.37 18.80
C GLY A 142 28.35 29.46 19.64
N ILE A 143 28.30 29.31 20.97
CA ILE A 143 29.46 29.34 21.87
C ILE A 143 30.07 27.93 21.91
N TRP A 144 30.62 27.52 20.77
CA TRP A 144 31.30 26.23 20.63
C TRP A 144 32.81 26.35 20.92
N ASN A 145 33.35 27.58 20.97
CA ASN A 145 34.80 27.84 20.99
C ASN A 145 35.60 27.12 22.09
N PRO A 146 35.17 27.10 23.37
CA PRO A 146 35.87 26.34 24.42
C PRO A 146 35.81 24.82 24.21
N TRP A 147 34.73 24.34 23.57
CA TRP A 147 34.47 22.91 23.33
C TRP A 147 35.13 22.38 22.06
N VAL A 148 35.43 23.25 21.08
CA VAL A 148 36.26 22.92 19.91
C VAL A 148 37.74 22.98 20.26
N GLN A 149 38.14 23.69 21.33
CA GLN A 149 39.55 23.93 21.61
C GLN A 149 40.37 22.64 21.69
N PRO A 150 39.91 21.54 22.33
CA PRO A 150 40.59 20.26 22.21
C PRO A 150 40.77 19.85 20.73
N PHE A 151 39.72 19.92 19.91
CA PHE A 151 39.78 19.56 18.49
C PHE A 151 40.64 20.51 17.64
N LYS A 152 40.81 21.77 18.04
CA LYS A 152 41.76 22.71 17.41
C LYS A 152 43.21 22.36 17.77
N ASP A 153 43.46 21.94 19.01
CA ASP A 153 44.77 21.49 19.50
C ASP A 153 45.20 20.12 18.91
N LEU A 154 44.31 19.43 18.17
CA LEU A 154 44.59 18.20 17.40
C LEU A 154 45.66 18.45 16.33
N VAL A 155 45.67 19.64 15.72
CA VAL A 155 46.58 20.00 14.61
C VAL A 155 48.04 20.05 15.08
N ASP A 156 48.29 20.43 16.34
CA ASP A 156 49.64 20.50 16.92
C ASP A 156 50.25 19.12 17.21
N GLY A 157 49.45 18.06 17.32
CA GLY A 157 49.90 16.70 17.69
C GLY A 157 50.17 15.76 16.51
N ALA A 158 49.63 16.04 15.33
CA ALA A 158 49.66 15.14 14.16
C ALA A 158 50.83 15.40 13.18
N GLY A 159 51.79 16.24 13.59
CA GLY A 159 52.93 16.78 12.81
C GLY A 159 53.55 15.86 11.76
N LYS A 160 54.04 14.69 12.20
CA LYS A 160 54.95 13.87 11.38
C LYS A 160 54.29 13.11 10.23
N VAL A 161 53.00 12.80 10.34
CA VAL A 161 52.28 12.01 9.32
C VAL A 161 51.73 12.92 8.23
N LEU A 162 51.20 14.08 8.61
CA LEU A 162 50.71 15.10 7.69
C LEU A 162 51.85 15.73 6.86
N ASP A 163 53.03 15.90 7.46
CA ASP A 163 54.22 16.33 6.72
C ASP A 163 54.68 15.32 5.68
N SER A 164 54.56 14.00 5.94
CA SER A 164 54.97 12.98 4.97
C SER A 164 53.98 12.86 3.80
N VAL A 165 52.69 13.02 4.07
CA VAL A 165 51.64 13.07 3.03
C VAL A 165 51.78 14.33 2.17
N GLY A 166 52.04 15.47 2.81
CA GLY A 166 52.32 16.74 2.12
C GLY A 166 53.51 16.64 1.17
N ASP A 167 54.60 16.03 1.64
CA ASP A 167 55.84 15.86 0.88
C ASP A 167 55.68 14.84 -0.27
N GLN A 168 54.98 13.73 -0.04
CA GLN A 168 54.83 12.63 -1.02
C GLN A 168 53.71 12.82 -2.05
N LEU A 169 52.55 13.36 -1.67
CA LEU A 169 51.37 13.48 -2.55
C LEU A 169 51.20 14.88 -3.15
N LEU A 170 51.53 15.94 -2.39
CA LEU A 170 51.27 17.32 -2.79
C LEU A 170 52.55 18.06 -3.23
N GLY A 171 53.72 17.58 -2.81
CA GLY A 171 55.02 18.23 -3.03
C GLY A 171 55.16 19.52 -2.21
N VAL A 172 54.49 19.59 -1.06
CA VAL A 172 54.56 20.70 -0.11
C VAL A 172 55.31 20.19 1.13
N PRO A 173 56.57 20.59 1.35
CA PRO A 173 57.29 20.22 2.56
C PRO A 173 56.68 20.96 3.76
N SER A 174 56.52 20.28 4.89
CA SER A 174 56.05 20.86 6.16
C SER A 174 54.62 21.41 6.14
N VAL A 175 53.68 20.66 5.55
CA VAL A 175 52.23 20.96 5.55
C VAL A 175 51.68 21.25 6.95
N THR A 176 52.25 20.69 8.01
CA THR A 176 51.82 20.96 9.38
C THR A 176 52.17 22.35 9.88
N GLN A 177 53.22 22.97 9.35
CA GLN A 177 53.58 24.34 9.69
C GLN A 177 52.66 25.35 8.97
N GLU A 178 52.30 25.08 7.72
CA GLU A 178 51.25 25.83 7.00
C GLU A 178 49.86 25.62 7.63
N LEU A 179 49.52 24.41 8.08
CA LEU A 179 48.31 24.11 8.84
C LEU A 179 48.29 24.83 10.19
N ALA A 180 49.40 24.90 10.92
CA ALA A 180 49.48 25.60 12.21
C ALA A 180 49.34 27.13 12.04
N ASP A 181 49.87 27.68 10.94
CA ASP A 181 49.70 29.10 10.61
C ASP A 181 48.31 29.42 10.04
N ALA A 182 47.70 28.50 9.28
CA ALA A 182 46.33 28.62 8.77
C ALA A 182 45.25 28.32 9.84
N ALA A 183 45.53 27.46 10.82
CA ALA A 183 44.61 27.14 11.93
C ALA A 183 44.33 28.34 12.84
N LYS A 184 45.16 29.39 12.78
CA LYS A 184 44.89 30.69 13.42
C LYS A 184 43.71 31.43 12.78
N ASP A 185 43.35 31.11 11.52
CA ASP A 185 42.25 31.71 10.77
C ASP A 185 41.43 30.67 9.95
N LYS A 186 40.41 30.06 10.59
CA LYS A 186 39.16 29.50 9.98
C LYS A 186 39.16 28.16 9.19
N THR A 187 40.13 27.26 9.35
CA THR A 187 40.21 26.03 8.50
C THR A 187 39.68 24.71 9.09
N LEU A 188 39.36 24.65 10.39
CA LEU A 188 38.68 23.49 11.01
C LEU A 188 37.18 23.79 11.15
N THR A 189 36.34 23.02 10.46
CA THR A 189 34.88 23.18 10.48
C THR A 189 34.22 21.96 11.11
N PHE A 190 33.24 22.20 11.98
CA PHE A 190 32.36 21.15 12.49
C PHE A 190 30.94 21.44 12.01
N ASP A 191 30.42 20.57 11.16
CA ASP A 191 29.03 20.58 10.71
C ASP A 191 28.21 19.82 11.76
N GLN A 192 27.48 20.56 12.59
CA GLN A 192 26.65 20.02 13.68
C GLN A 192 25.50 19.14 13.15
N ASP A 193 24.91 19.50 12.01
CA ASP A 193 23.78 18.77 11.43
C ASP A 193 24.20 17.40 10.91
N LYS A 194 25.40 17.35 10.32
CA LYS A 194 26.01 16.13 9.78
C LYS A 194 26.94 15.42 10.76
N PHE A 195 27.14 15.97 11.96
CA PHE A 195 28.14 15.53 12.94
C PHE A 195 29.49 15.21 12.28
N ARG A 196 29.97 16.15 11.45
CA ARG A 196 31.17 15.97 10.61
C ARG A 196 32.21 17.02 10.97
N ILE A 197 33.39 16.57 11.35
CA ILE A 197 34.58 17.40 11.50
C ILE A 197 35.31 17.36 10.16
N ALA A 198 35.64 18.52 9.61
CA ALA A 198 36.40 18.66 8.38
C ALA A 198 37.56 19.65 8.60
N LEU A 199 38.75 19.23 8.21
CA LEU A 199 39.95 20.06 8.15
C LEU A 199 40.22 20.39 6.68
N GLU A 200 40.10 21.65 6.31
CA GLU A 200 40.32 22.12 4.94
C GLU A 200 41.69 22.81 4.82
N ILE A 201 42.53 22.31 3.92
CA ILE A 201 43.78 22.94 3.51
C ILE A 201 43.52 23.61 2.16
N VAL A 202 43.66 24.93 2.12
CA VAL A 202 43.44 25.74 0.92
C VAL A 202 44.80 26.16 0.34
N GLY A 203 45.02 25.89 -0.96
CA GLY A 203 46.04 26.61 -1.73
C GLY A 203 47.27 25.80 -2.14
N VAL A 204 47.10 24.63 -2.77
CA VAL A 204 48.21 24.00 -3.51
C VAL A 204 48.26 24.63 -4.91
N GLY A 205 49.38 25.27 -5.27
CA GLY A 205 49.54 26.03 -6.52
C GLY A 205 49.28 25.23 -7.81
N GLU A 206 49.10 25.91 -8.94
CA GLU A 206 48.73 25.33 -10.25
C GLU A 206 49.65 24.17 -10.66
N LYS A 207 49.07 22.99 -10.93
CA LYS A 207 49.80 21.81 -11.43
C LYS A 207 49.31 21.42 -12.83
N ASN A 208 50.25 21.16 -13.72
CA ASN A 208 49.98 20.95 -15.15
C ASN A 208 50.12 19.46 -15.53
N PHE A 209 49.03 18.85 -16.00
CA PHE A 209 48.94 17.44 -16.44
C PHE A 209 48.58 17.36 -17.94
N GLY A 210 49.29 18.13 -18.78
CA GLY A 210 49.06 18.15 -20.22
C GLY A 210 47.85 18.99 -20.61
N VAL A 211 46.78 18.38 -21.11
CA VAL A 211 45.53 19.07 -21.50
C VAL A 211 44.66 19.47 -20.30
N LEU A 212 45.03 19.06 -19.08
CA LEU A 212 44.33 19.38 -17.84
C LEU A 212 45.23 20.21 -16.92
N LYS A 213 44.73 21.39 -16.52
CA LYS A 213 45.37 22.25 -15.51
C LYS A 213 44.55 22.20 -14.23
N LEU A 214 45.16 21.72 -13.15
CA LEU A 214 44.56 21.73 -11.81
C LEU A 214 44.88 23.07 -11.15
N ASN A 215 43.85 23.86 -10.87
CA ASN A 215 43.95 25.12 -10.12
C ASN A 215 43.31 24.95 -8.74
N ASP A 216 43.70 25.79 -7.78
CA ASP A 216 43.07 25.92 -6.46
C ASP A 216 42.69 24.57 -5.83
N THR A 217 43.67 23.70 -5.66
CA THR A 217 43.45 22.39 -5.03
C THR A 217 43.16 22.61 -3.55
N LYS A 218 42.04 22.07 -3.07
CA LYS A 218 41.71 22.04 -1.65
C LYS A 218 41.74 20.60 -1.17
N LEU A 219 42.42 20.34 -0.06
CA LEU A 219 42.42 19.03 0.59
C LEU A 219 41.55 19.13 1.84
N GLU A 220 40.53 18.30 1.93
CA GLU A 220 39.65 18.17 3.08
C GLU A 220 39.85 16.79 3.72
N ALA A 221 40.40 16.73 4.93
CA ALA A 221 40.34 15.53 5.75
C ALA A 221 39.06 15.60 6.58
N PHE A 222 38.21 14.57 6.55
CA PHE A 222 36.94 14.58 7.28
C PHE A 222 36.73 13.33 8.10
N PHE A 223 36.04 13.52 9.22
CA PHE A 223 35.57 12.47 10.10
C PHE A 223 34.12 12.77 10.49
N GLY A 224 33.21 11.84 10.26
CA GLY A 224 31.81 11.99 10.62
C GLY A 224 31.14 10.64 10.91
N PHE A 225 29.91 10.70 11.41
CA PHE A 225 29.17 9.51 11.80
C PHE A 225 27.68 9.68 11.53
N GLY A 226 27.02 8.56 11.22
CA GLY A 226 25.56 8.46 11.19
C GLY A 226 24.97 8.44 12.61
N ARG A 227 23.64 8.60 12.68
CA ARG A 227 22.86 8.49 13.93
C ARG A 227 21.90 7.32 13.81
N ARG A 228 21.98 6.37 14.73
CA ARG A 228 21.02 5.27 14.83
C ARG A 228 20.10 5.45 16.01
N GLN A 229 18.79 5.35 15.74
CA GLN A 229 17.76 5.34 16.77
C GLN A 229 17.51 3.91 17.26
N PHE A 230 17.35 3.75 18.57
CA PHE A 230 16.97 2.50 19.21
C PHE A 230 15.54 2.60 19.74
N MET A 231 14.69 1.68 19.29
CA MET A 231 13.32 1.55 19.76
C MET A 231 13.30 0.64 21.00
N ASN A 232 12.89 1.18 22.16
CA ASN A 232 12.82 0.46 23.45
C ASN A 232 14.12 -0.27 23.88
N PRO A 233 15.24 0.44 24.07
CA PRO A 233 16.48 -0.16 24.57
C PRO A 233 16.31 -0.68 26.00
N SER A 234 17.05 -1.73 26.37
CA SER A 234 17.09 -2.24 27.73
C SER A 234 17.71 -1.23 28.70
N GLU A 235 17.46 -1.36 30.01
CA GLU A 235 18.05 -0.46 31.03
C GLU A 235 19.59 -0.47 31.00
N ALA A 236 20.21 -1.60 30.63
CA ALA A 236 21.65 -1.69 30.45
C ALA A 236 22.14 -0.89 29.22
N ASP A 237 21.37 -0.93 28.12
CA ASP A 237 21.71 -0.24 26.88
C ASP A 237 21.53 1.27 27.01
N LYS A 238 20.52 1.73 27.76
CA LYS A 238 20.26 3.15 28.04
C LYS A 238 21.47 3.87 28.64
N ALA A 239 22.34 3.16 29.37
CA ALA A 239 23.57 3.71 29.95
C ALA A 239 24.68 4.01 28.91
N SER A 240 24.48 3.66 27.64
CA SER A 240 25.41 3.89 26.54
C SER A 240 24.76 4.66 25.36
N LEU A 241 23.59 5.25 25.58
CA LEU A 241 22.78 5.91 24.55
C LEU A 241 22.46 7.35 24.95
N VAL A 242 22.42 8.24 23.96
CA VAL A 242 21.99 9.64 24.12
C VAL A 242 20.47 9.70 24.04
N GLU A 243 19.83 10.18 25.10
CA GLU A 243 18.38 10.46 25.10
C GLU A 243 18.14 11.87 24.55
N ARG A 244 17.33 11.97 23.50
CA ARG A 244 16.96 13.24 22.86
C ARG A 244 15.58 13.14 22.23
N ASP A 245 14.73 14.14 22.48
CA ASP A 245 13.39 14.31 21.90
C ASP A 245 12.50 13.05 22.00
N GLY A 246 12.61 12.32 23.12
CA GLY A 246 11.84 11.10 23.39
C GLY A 246 12.39 9.83 22.72
N GLY A 247 13.54 9.91 22.04
CA GLY A 247 14.25 8.77 21.44
C GLY A 247 15.63 8.52 22.05
N TRP A 248 16.17 7.32 21.82
CA TRP A 248 17.51 6.91 22.25
C TRP A 248 18.42 6.71 21.05
N TRP A 249 19.59 7.32 21.08
CA TRP A 249 20.46 7.45 19.92
C TRP A 249 21.89 7.00 20.23
N ARG A 250 22.56 6.44 19.22
CA ARG A 250 24.00 6.17 19.22
C ARG A 250 24.60 6.65 17.90
N ALA A 251 25.87 7.03 17.91
CA ALA A 251 26.61 7.14 16.66
C ALA A 251 26.72 5.76 16.00
N ASP A 252 26.58 5.72 14.68
CA ASP A 252 26.74 4.52 13.87
C ASP A 252 27.46 4.89 12.56
N GLU A 253 27.98 3.91 11.84
CA GLU A 253 28.66 4.12 10.54
C GLU A 253 29.73 5.22 10.55
N PRO A 254 30.81 5.07 11.35
CA PRO A 254 31.90 6.02 11.33
C PRO A 254 32.53 6.07 9.94
N ASN A 255 32.73 7.27 9.44
CA ASN A 255 33.34 7.51 8.16
C ASN A 255 34.48 8.52 8.34
N LEU A 256 35.68 8.03 8.07
CA LEU A 256 36.90 8.77 8.01
C LEU A 256 37.39 8.76 6.57
N GLY A 257 37.70 9.94 6.04
CA GLY A 257 38.17 10.04 4.67
C GLY A 257 39.00 11.27 4.37
N LEU A 258 39.64 11.23 3.22
CA LEU A 258 40.34 12.32 2.58
C LEU A 258 39.59 12.69 1.31
N ARG A 259 39.43 13.99 1.06
CA ARG A 259 38.78 14.51 -0.13
C ARG A 259 39.63 15.61 -0.74
N ILE A 260 39.78 15.57 -2.05
CA ILE A 260 40.53 16.54 -2.82
C ILE A 260 39.54 17.23 -3.75
N TYR A 261 39.35 18.54 -3.57
CA TYR A 261 38.64 19.36 -4.55
C TYR A 261 39.64 19.87 -5.58
N LEU A 262 39.33 19.61 -6.83
CA LEU A 262 40.11 19.99 -7.98
C LEU A 262 39.32 21.00 -8.79
N THR A 263 39.94 22.14 -9.09
CA THR A 263 39.37 23.09 -10.02
C THR A 263 39.93 22.82 -11.41
N ILE A 264 39.15 22.12 -12.24
CA ILE A 264 39.58 21.78 -13.60
C ILE A 264 39.29 22.97 -14.51
N LYS A 265 40.32 23.57 -15.12
CA LYS A 265 40.14 24.53 -16.23
C LYS A 265 39.96 23.77 -17.55
N PRO A 266 39.02 24.18 -18.43
CA PRO A 266 38.87 23.59 -19.75
C PRO A 266 40.12 23.85 -20.62
N GLY A 267 40.97 22.84 -20.80
CA GLY A 267 42.19 22.95 -21.62
C GLY A 267 42.03 22.51 -23.09
N ILE A 268 40.83 22.09 -23.50
CA ILE A 268 40.57 21.52 -24.83
C ILE A 268 40.43 22.59 -25.93
N GLN A 269 40.30 23.88 -25.56
CA GLN A 269 40.06 24.96 -26.54
C GLN A 269 41.32 25.62 -27.13
N ASP A 270 42.50 25.35 -26.59
CA ASP A 270 43.75 25.85 -27.17
C ASP A 270 44.29 24.98 -28.33
N ASP A 271 43.60 23.88 -28.64
CA ASP A 271 43.95 23.00 -29.75
C ASP A 271 43.60 23.64 -31.13
N PRO A 272 44.58 23.84 -32.02
CA PRO A 272 44.38 24.46 -33.34
C PRO A 272 43.44 23.68 -34.27
N LEU A 273 43.27 22.38 -34.05
CA LEU A 273 42.45 21.47 -34.84
C LEU A 273 40.98 21.60 -34.42
N LEU A 274 40.70 21.76 -33.12
CA LEU A 274 39.35 22.03 -32.60
C LEU A 274 38.86 23.44 -32.94
N LYS A 275 39.74 24.45 -32.92
CA LYS A 275 39.41 25.81 -33.43
C LYS A 275 39.04 25.83 -34.93
N LYS A 276 39.57 24.89 -35.73
CA LYS A 276 39.22 24.73 -37.15
C LYS A 276 37.91 23.98 -37.39
N ILE A 277 37.57 23.05 -36.51
CA ILE A 277 36.32 22.29 -36.58
C ILE A 277 35.15 23.12 -36.01
N MET A 278 35.42 24.12 -35.15
CA MET A 278 34.40 24.82 -34.36
C MET A 278 34.57 26.36 -34.36
N PRO A 279 34.34 27.06 -35.50
CA PRO A 279 34.46 28.51 -35.56
C PRO A 279 33.31 29.21 -34.82
N GLY A 280 33.65 30.07 -33.84
CA GLY A 280 32.69 31.00 -33.19
C GLY A 280 32.17 30.63 -31.80
N SER A 281 32.67 29.56 -31.17
CA SER A 281 32.33 29.22 -29.77
C SER A 281 32.94 30.25 -28.80
N SER A 282 32.14 30.77 -27.86
CA SER A 282 32.64 31.58 -26.74
C SER A 282 33.32 30.72 -25.68
N ASP A 283 34.31 31.27 -24.97
CA ASP A 283 35.03 30.57 -23.90
C ASP A 283 34.06 30.10 -22.78
N PRO A 284 34.14 28.84 -22.33
CA PRO A 284 33.36 28.33 -21.23
C PRO A 284 33.78 29.06 -19.95
N LYS A 285 32.84 29.80 -19.36
CA LYS A 285 33.07 30.61 -18.16
C LYS A 285 32.99 29.80 -16.87
N THR A 286 32.51 28.55 -16.94
CA THR A 286 32.13 27.76 -15.77
C THR A 286 33.30 26.92 -15.27
N ILE A 287 33.70 27.21 -14.05
CA ILE A 287 34.67 26.45 -13.28
C ILE A 287 33.86 25.50 -12.39
N THR A 288 33.91 24.20 -12.65
CA THR A 288 33.25 23.21 -11.79
C THR A 288 34.28 22.57 -10.87
N PRO A 289 34.16 22.70 -9.54
CA PRO A 289 35.00 21.96 -8.61
C PRO A 289 34.62 20.48 -8.70
N THR A 290 35.59 19.63 -9.02
CA THR A 290 35.45 18.18 -9.03
C THR A 290 36.07 17.63 -7.75
N ALA A 291 35.31 16.91 -6.93
CA ALA A 291 35.86 16.24 -5.75
C ALA A 291 36.34 14.81 -6.10
N ILE A 292 37.47 14.40 -5.52
CA ILE A 292 37.93 13.02 -5.45
C ILE A 292 37.97 12.66 -3.98
N SER A 293 37.27 11.61 -3.57
CA SER A 293 37.12 11.23 -2.18
C SER A 293 37.67 9.81 -1.96
N LEU A 294 38.26 9.58 -0.81
CA LEU A 294 38.67 8.27 -0.32
C LEU A 294 38.19 8.16 1.12
N ASP A 295 37.39 7.15 1.44
CA ASP A 295 36.99 6.91 2.82
C ASP A 295 36.98 5.43 3.23
N ILE A 296 36.88 5.18 4.52
CA ILE A 296 36.91 3.82 5.09
C ILE A 296 35.63 3.00 4.86
N THR A 297 34.53 3.63 4.41
CA THR A 297 33.21 2.99 4.30
C THR A 297 32.88 2.56 2.86
N ASP A 298 33.14 3.46 1.91
CA ASP A 298 32.83 3.33 0.50
C ASP A 298 34.12 3.30 -0.36
N GLY A 299 35.29 3.51 0.24
CA GLY A 299 36.58 3.44 -0.46
C GLY A 299 36.83 4.68 -1.32
N PHE A 300 37.49 4.48 -2.46
CA PHE A 300 37.77 5.55 -3.43
C PHE A 300 36.51 5.86 -4.26
N TYR A 301 36.07 7.11 -4.33
CA TYR A 301 34.97 7.56 -5.20
C TYR A 301 35.17 8.98 -5.77
N LEU A 302 34.43 9.28 -6.83
CA LEU A 302 34.43 10.60 -7.48
C LEU A 302 33.21 11.39 -7.02
N GLY A 303 33.33 12.68 -6.69
CA GLY A 303 32.22 13.51 -6.19
C GLY A 303 32.23 13.78 -4.69
N ASP A 304 31.29 14.59 -4.23
CA ASP A 304 31.19 15.14 -2.88
C ASP A 304 30.09 14.48 -2.01
N GLY A 305 29.25 13.63 -2.59
CA GLY A 305 28.10 12.98 -1.96
C GLY A 305 28.23 11.45 -1.82
N ARG A 306 27.51 10.87 -0.84
CA ARG A 306 27.41 9.41 -0.63
C ARG A 306 26.34 8.78 -1.53
N GLY A 307 26.53 7.49 -1.85
CA GLY A 307 25.51 6.60 -2.42
C GLY A 307 25.57 6.42 -3.95
N ALA A 308 25.06 5.28 -4.41
CA ALA A 308 24.97 4.94 -5.83
C ALA A 308 24.20 6.03 -6.59
N GLY A 309 24.88 6.71 -7.53
CA GLY A 309 24.32 7.82 -8.32
C GLY A 309 24.94 9.19 -8.04
N ASN A 310 25.57 9.39 -6.88
CA ASN A 310 26.28 10.61 -6.53
C ASN A 310 27.81 10.52 -6.72
N GLU A 311 28.32 9.35 -7.10
CA GLU A 311 29.73 9.12 -7.42
C GLU A 311 30.11 9.65 -8.82
N LYS A 312 30.03 10.97 -9.03
CA LYS A 312 30.28 11.60 -10.34
C LYS A 312 31.26 12.77 -10.26
N ALA A 313 32.27 12.74 -11.11
CA ALA A 313 33.17 13.86 -11.39
C ALA A 313 32.70 14.60 -12.64
N VAL A 314 32.09 15.77 -12.47
CA VAL A 314 31.71 16.63 -13.60
C VAL A 314 32.98 17.23 -14.22
N LEU A 315 33.20 16.93 -15.49
CA LEU A 315 34.28 17.44 -16.31
C LEU A 315 33.85 18.77 -16.95
N PRO A 316 34.72 19.79 -17.02
CA PRO A 316 34.41 21.10 -17.58
C PRO A 316 34.44 21.06 -19.12
N VAL A 317 33.67 20.17 -19.72
CA VAL A 317 33.53 20.05 -21.17
C VAL A 317 32.13 20.55 -21.50
N SER A 318 32.04 21.84 -21.84
CA SER A 318 30.81 22.43 -22.37
C SER A 318 31.05 22.91 -23.80
N PHE A 319 30.09 22.62 -24.65
CA PHE A 319 30.05 23.08 -26.03
C PHE A 319 28.69 23.68 -26.30
N SER A 320 28.64 24.83 -26.95
CA SER A 320 27.39 25.47 -27.34
C SER A 320 27.45 25.88 -28.80
N SER A 321 26.47 25.44 -29.57
CA SER A 321 26.22 25.85 -30.96
C SER A 321 24.76 26.21 -31.14
N PRO A 322 24.38 26.89 -32.25
CA PRO A 322 22.99 27.23 -32.51
C PRO A 322 22.02 26.03 -32.57
N VAL A 323 22.51 24.81 -32.81
CA VAL A 323 21.71 23.60 -33.00
C VAL A 323 21.86 22.59 -31.85
N ALA A 324 23.00 22.58 -31.15
CA ALA A 324 23.26 21.64 -30.05
C ALA A 324 24.19 22.22 -28.99
N GLU A 325 23.96 21.84 -27.74
CA GLU A 325 24.66 22.25 -26.54
C GLU A 325 25.00 20.99 -25.72
N LEU A 326 26.28 20.75 -25.48
CA LEU A 326 26.76 19.79 -24.47
C LEU A 326 26.81 20.54 -23.14
N ARG A 327 25.90 20.21 -22.23
CA ARG A 327 25.73 20.90 -20.95
C ARG A 327 26.64 20.34 -19.86
N GLU A 328 26.80 19.03 -19.85
CA GLU A 328 27.55 18.33 -18.81
C GLU A 328 28.22 17.10 -19.40
N THR A 329 29.44 16.81 -18.93
CA THR A 329 30.10 15.52 -19.10
C THR A 329 30.56 15.09 -17.72
N ALA A 330 30.25 13.88 -17.28
CA ALA A 330 30.62 13.38 -15.98
C ALA A 330 31.30 12.01 -16.08
N LEU A 331 32.34 11.81 -15.27
CA LEU A 331 33.02 10.52 -15.08
C LEU A 331 32.53 9.89 -13.77
N SER A 332 32.13 8.63 -13.83
CA SER A 332 31.58 7.86 -12.70
C SER A 332 32.30 6.52 -12.56
N LEU A 333 32.16 5.88 -11.40
CA LEU A 333 32.69 4.53 -11.17
C LEU A 333 31.58 3.49 -11.30
N VAL A 334 31.92 2.32 -11.84
CA VAL A 334 31.07 1.13 -11.87
C VAL A 334 31.58 0.16 -10.82
N ARG A 335 30.67 -0.36 -9.99
CA ARG A 335 31.02 -1.28 -8.91
C ARG A 335 30.24 -2.59 -9.00
N ASN A 336 30.83 -3.67 -8.51
CA ASN A 336 30.12 -4.93 -8.26
C ASN A 336 29.35 -4.90 -6.92
N PRO A 337 28.52 -5.92 -6.60
CA PRO A 337 27.83 -6.01 -5.31
C PRO A 337 28.77 -6.07 -4.09
N ALA A 338 30.05 -6.44 -4.28
CA ALA A 338 31.09 -6.39 -3.25
C ALA A 338 31.74 -5.00 -3.09
N LYS A 339 31.21 -3.97 -3.77
CA LYS A 339 31.69 -2.58 -3.82
C LYS A 339 33.06 -2.38 -4.50
N GLU A 340 33.61 -3.39 -5.17
CA GLU A 340 34.86 -3.27 -5.92
C GLU A 340 34.61 -2.53 -7.24
N VAL A 341 35.56 -1.68 -7.64
CA VAL A 341 35.49 -0.94 -8.90
C VAL A 341 35.79 -1.88 -10.06
N THR A 342 34.78 -2.14 -10.90
CA THR A 342 34.88 -3.02 -12.07
C THR A 342 35.01 -2.23 -13.39
N GLY A 343 34.81 -0.92 -13.34
CA GLY A 343 34.91 -0.06 -14.52
C GLY A 343 34.68 1.43 -14.25
N PHE A 344 34.74 2.20 -15.32
CA PHE A 344 34.46 3.63 -15.35
C PHE A 344 33.32 3.92 -16.31
N GLU A 345 32.49 4.93 -16.02
CA GLU A 345 31.43 5.41 -16.89
C GLU A 345 31.67 6.87 -17.26
N VAL A 346 31.66 7.17 -18.55
CA VAL A 346 31.59 8.55 -19.04
C VAL A 346 30.16 8.79 -19.47
N THR A 347 29.51 9.81 -18.90
CA THR A 347 28.13 10.19 -19.19
C THR A 347 28.04 11.64 -19.62
N THR A 348 27.07 11.96 -20.47
CA THR A 348 26.90 13.31 -21.03
C THR A 348 25.44 13.76 -20.97
N VAL A 349 25.26 15.07 -20.91
CA VAL A 349 23.96 15.74 -21.05
C VAL A 349 24.01 16.63 -22.29
N ILE A 350 23.21 16.27 -23.30
CA ILE A 350 23.15 16.94 -24.60
C ILE A 350 21.78 17.59 -24.75
N ALA A 351 21.73 18.89 -25.00
CA ALA A 351 20.51 19.59 -25.39
C ALA A 351 20.63 20.00 -26.86
N ALA A 352 19.66 19.64 -27.69
CA ALA A 352 19.61 20.04 -29.10
C ALA A 352 18.32 20.79 -29.43
N LYS A 353 18.37 21.68 -30.41
CA LYS A 353 17.21 22.41 -30.91
C LYS A 353 17.22 22.38 -32.43
N LEU A 354 16.07 22.09 -33.02
CA LEU A 354 15.84 22.22 -34.46
C LEU A 354 14.90 23.43 -34.68
N GLY A 355 15.50 24.61 -34.82
CA GLY A 355 14.77 25.89 -34.83
C GLY A 355 14.00 26.13 -33.52
N ASP A 356 12.90 26.89 -33.59
CA ASP A 356 11.97 27.07 -32.46
C ASP A 356 10.94 25.94 -32.33
N ALA A 357 10.97 24.99 -33.27
CA ALA A 357 9.92 23.97 -33.42
C ALA A 357 10.17 22.71 -32.62
N VAL A 358 11.43 22.29 -32.41
CA VAL A 358 11.73 21.07 -31.63
C VAL A 358 12.90 21.32 -30.69
N GLY A 359 12.72 20.97 -29.41
CA GLY A 359 13.79 20.86 -28.43
C GLY A 359 13.97 19.41 -28.02
N LEU A 360 15.21 18.98 -27.85
CA LEU A 360 15.61 17.64 -27.44
C LEU A 360 16.59 17.78 -26.27
N GLN A 361 16.47 16.93 -25.27
CA GLN A 361 17.43 16.80 -24.18
C GLN A 361 17.70 15.33 -23.94
N ILE A 362 18.97 14.93 -23.95
CA ILE A 362 19.44 13.57 -23.73
C ILE A 362 20.30 13.61 -22.47
N VAL A 363 20.04 12.70 -21.54
CA VAL A 363 20.74 12.60 -20.25
C VAL A 363 21.35 11.21 -20.15
N GLY A 364 22.61 11.14 -19.71
CA GLY A 364 23.28 9.87 -19.41
C GLY A 364 23.86 9.14 -20.62
N PHE A 365 23.87 9.75 -21.80
CA PHE A 365 24.48 9.11 -22.97
C PHE A 365 26.01 9.05 -22.81
N GLY A 366 26.65 7.93 -23.15
CA GLY A 366 28.11 7.88 -23.17
C GLY A 366 28.68 6.48 -23.33
N ALA A 367 29.67 6.12 -22.52
CA ALA A 367 30.37 4.85 -22.63
C ALA A 367 30.76 4.29 -21.26
N THR A 368 30.71 2.97 -21.14
CA THR A 368 31.23 2.21 -20.01
C THR A 368 32.56 1.58 -20.41
N ILE A 369 33.56 1.68 -19.56
CA ILE A 369 34.90 1.15 -19.73
C ILE A 369 35.11 0.10 -18.65
N ALA A 370 35.01 -1.17 -19.00
CA ALA A 370 35.24 -2.28 -18.09
C ALA A 370 36.73 -2.61 -17.98
N LEU A 371 37.19 -2.92 -16.76
CA LEU A 371 38.60 -3.21 -16.48
C LEU A 371 38.98 -4.68 -16.76
N ASP A 372 37.99 -5.57 -16.87
CA ASP A 372 38.17 -7.03 -17.06
C ASP A 372 37.69 -7.51 -18.45
N GLY A 373 38.14 -6.87 -19.54
CA GLY A 373 37.73 -7.22 -20.90
C GLY A 373 38.61 -8.29 -21.58
N ASP A 374 38.06 -9.05 -22.54
CA ASP A 374 38.87 -9.96 -23.38
C ASP A 374 39.85 -9.14 -24.24
N PRO A 375 41.18 -9.34 -24.12
CA PRO A 375 42.16 -8.56 -24.85
C PRO A 375 42.14 -8.89 -26.34
N THR A 376 42.05 -7.87 -27.19
CA THR A 376 42.42 -8.01 -28.60
C THR A 376 43.96 -8.04 -28.72
N PRO A 377 44.55 -8.73 -29.72
CA PRO A 377 46.01 -8.85 -29.87
C PRO A 377 46.77 -7.53 -30.04
N GLN A 378 46.05 -6.42 -30.24
CA GLN A 378 46.60 -5.07 -30.43
C GLN A 378 46.44 -4.18 -29.19
N ALA A 379 45.74 -4.65 -28.14
CA ALA A 379 45.48 -3.86 -26.96
C ALA A 379 46.64 -3.93 -25.96
N MET A 380 47.15 -2.77 -25.54
CA MET A 380 48.19 -2.63 -24.50
C MET A 380 47.64 -2.94 -23.09
N PHE A 381 46.32 -2.84 -22.90
CA PHE A 381 45.59 -3.19 -21.67
C PHE A 381 44.24 -3.85 -22.02
N PRO A 382 43.76 -4.84 -21.26
CA PRO A 382 42.50 -5.57 -21.49
C PRO A 382 41.26 -4.76 -21.07
N MET A 383 41.07 -3.56 -21.61
CA MET A 383 39.89 -2.73 -21.31
C MET A 383 38.84 -2.88 -22.41
N ALA A 384 37.60 -3.21 -22.04
CA ALA A 384 36.47 -3.25 -22.97
C ALA A 384 35.66 -1.95 -22.87
N VAL A 385 35.49 -1.26 -24.01
CA VAL A 385 34.65 -0.06 -24.09
C VAL A 385 33.32 -0.42 -24.74
N SER A 386 32.22 -0.22 -24.02
CA SER A 386 30.86 -0.44 -24.52
C SER A 386 30.06 0.87 -24.54
N PRO A 387 29.25 1.13 -25.57
CA PRO A 387 28.34 2.28 -25.57
C PRO A 387 27.31 2.16 -24.45
N ARG A 388 27.10 3.25 -23.71
CA ARG A 388 26.07 3.38 -22.67
C ARG A 388 24.87 4.12 -23.26
N TRP A 389 23.73 3.45 -23.28
CA TRP A 389 22.46 4.05 -23.68
C TRP A 389 22.10 5.24 -22.78
N PRO A 390 21.40 6.26 -23.30
CA PRO A 390 20.90 7.35 -22.47
C PRO A 390 20.01 6.85 -21.34
N ASP A 391 20.11 7.49 -20.18
CA ASP A 391 19.24 7.24 -19.03
C ASP A 391 17.86 7.85 -19.29
N ALA A 392 17.81 9.05 -19.89
CA ALA A 392 16.56 9.71 -20.24
C ALA A 392 16.66 10.59 -21.49
N ILE A 393 15.56 10.74 -22.20
CA ILE A 393 15.39 11.60 -23.36
C ILE A 393 14.10 12.41 -23.17
N GLY A 394 14.21 13.74 -23.13
CA GLY A 394 13.09 14.67 -23.17
C GLY A 394 12.95 15.31 -24.55
N ILE A 395 11.74 15.42 -25.05
CA ILE A 395 11.43 16.08 -26.33
C ILE A 395 10.36 17.14 -26.07
N ARG A 396 10.50 18.29 -26.70
CA ARG A 396 9.48 19.33 -26.77
C ARG A 396 9.20 19.64 -28.23
N VAL A 397 7.92 19.70 -28.61
CA VAL A 397 7.48 20.04 -29.97
C VAL A 397 6.60 21.29 -29.91
N ASN A 398 6.86 22.23 -30.81
CA ASN A 398 6.10 23.45 -31.06
C ASN A 398 6.12 23.76 -32.56
N ALA A 399 5.61 22.81 -33.35
CA ALA A 399 5.64 22.85 -34.81
C ALA A 399 4.27 23.26 -35.35
N GLY A 400 3.80 24.47 -35.03
CA GLY A 400 2.54 25.03 -35.54
C GLY A 400 1.29 24.28 -35.05
N PRO A 401 0.65 23.41 -35.86
CA PRO A 401 -0.52 22.62 -35.46
C PRO A 401 -0.23 21.55 -34.39
N VAL A 402 1.04 21.20 -34.14
CA VAL A 402 1.43 20.21 -33.12
C VAL A 402 2.25 20.89 -32.03
N LYS A 403 1.78 20.82 -30.78
CA LYS A 403 2.47 21.35 -29.60
C LYS A 403 2.53 20.27 -28.52
N GLY A 404 3.52 20.32 -27.65
CA GLY A 404 3.61 19.41 -26.49
C GLY A 404 5.01 18.87 -26.30
N GLY A 405 5.12 17.63 -25.86
CA GLY A 405 6.39 17.00 -25.60
C GLY A 405 6.29 15.53 -25.24
N GLY A 406 7.42 14.95 -24.89
CA GLY A 406 7.52 13.60 -24.40
C GLY A 406 8.76 13.40 -23.56
N TYR A 407 8.77 12.29 -22.84
CA TYR A 407 9.83 11.84 -21.96
C TYR A 407 10.02 10.34 -22.20
N LEU A 408 11.26 9.87 -22.22
CA LEU A 408 11.61 8.47 -22.27
C LEU A 408 12.71 8.25 -21.25
N GLU A 409 12.60 7.22 -20.42
CA GLU A 409 13.63 6.79 -19.49
C GLU A 409 13.95 5.31 -19.70
N ARG A 410 15.21 4.95 -19.46
CA ARG A 410 15.63 3.57 -19.31
C ARG A 410 15.87 3.31 -17.83
N LYS A 411 15.23 2.28 -17.29
CA LYS A 411 15.37 1.91 -15.87
C LYS A 411 15.51 0.41 -15.72
N ILE A 412 16.48 -0.01 -14.92
CA ILE A 412 16.59 -1.41 -14.50
C ILE A 412 15.72 -1.57 -13.26
N ARG A 413 14.77 -2.52 -13.30
CA ARG A 413 13.86 -2.80 -12.19
C ARG A 413 13.96 -4.27 -11.81
N THR A 414 13.78 -4.53 -10.53
CA THR A 414 13.80 -5.88 -9.98
C THR A 414 12.37 -6.38 -9.79
N TYR A 415 12.08 -7.57 -10.31
CA TYR A 415 10.77 -8.21 -10.21
C TYR A 415 10.87 -9.65 -9.70
N GLY A 416 9.82 -10.12 -9.04
CA GLY A 416 9.64 -11.52 -8.64
C GLY A 416 10.45 -11.96 -7.42
N ASP A 417 10.25 -13.23 -7.07
CA ASP A 417 11.01 -13.97 -6.05
C ASP A 417 11.39 -15.34 -6.66
N PRO A 418 12.68 -15.61 -6.98
CA PRO A 418 13.85 -14.78 -6.69
C PRO A 418 13.90 -13.49 -7.54
N PRO A 419 14.53 -12.42 -7.02
CA PRO A 419 14.61 -11.14 -7.70
C PRO A 419 15.36 -11.24 -9.04
N LYS A 420 14.70 -10.83 -10.11
CA LYS A 420 15.29 -10.71 -11.46
C LYS A 420 15.34 -9.25 -11.89
N GLU A 421 16.51 -8.81 -12.35
CA GLU A 421 16.69 -7.48 -12.93
C GLU A 421 16.25 -7.48 -14.39
N ILE A 422 15.35 -6.56 -14.74
CA ILE A 422 14.80 -6.39 -16.09
C ILE A 422 15.04 -4.95 -16.52
N ALA A 423 15.58 -4.77 -17.72
CA ALA A 423 15.75 -3.44 -18.32
C ALA A 423 14.45 -3.00 -18.99
N GLU A 424 13.88 -1.90 -18.52
CA GLU A 424 12.65 -1.32 -19.06
C GLU A 424 12.89 0.06 -19.65
N PHE A 425 12.11 0.37 -20.68
CA PHE A 425 12.01 1.69 -21.30
C PHE A 425 10.63 2.26 -20.99
N GLY A 426 10.57 3.21 -20.07
CA GLY A 426 9.34 3.93 -19.73
C GLY A 426 9.24 5.21 -20.56
N GLY A 427 8.07 5.52 -21.12
CA GLY A 427 7.89 6.70 -21.96
C GLY A 427 6.53 7.34 -21.76
N ILE A 428 6.50 8.67 -21.89
CA ILE A 428 5.29 9.48 -21.87
C ILE A 428 5.33 10.43 -23.05
N ILE A 429 4.20 10.59 -23.74
CA ILE A 429 3.99 11.62 -24.76
C ILE A 429 2.71 12.36 -24.42
N GLN A 430 2.73 13.68 -24.58
CA GLN A 430 1.55 14.53 -24.54
C GLN A 430 1.65 15.55 -25.68
N LEU A 431 0.70 15.50 -26.60
CA LEU A 431 0.63 16.37 -27.77
C LEU A 431 -0.75 17.00 -27.89
N GLU A 432 -0.77 18.25 -28.29
CA GLU A 432 -1.95 18.95 -28.81
C GLU A 432 -1.81 19.01 -30.33
N ILE A 433 -2.71 18.34 -31.04
CA ILE A 433 -2.78 18.32 -32.51
C ILE A 433 -4.07 19.02 -32.92
N LEU A 434 -3.99 20.20 -33.54
CA LEU A 434 -5.18 20.97 -33.96
C LEU A 434 -6.20 21.20 -32.81
N LYS A 435 -5.71 21.45 -31.59
CA LYS A 435 -6.47 21.56 -30.32
C LYS A 435 -7.00 20.24 -29.73
N VAL A 436 -6.81 19.11 -30.39
CA VAL A 436 -7.11 17.79 -29.83
C VAL A 436 -5.95 17.36 -28.94
N GLY A 437 -6.21 17.08 -27.67
CA GLY A 437 -5.19 16.59 -26.75
C GLY A 437 -5.02 15.08 -26.90
N VAL A 438 -3.80 14.60 -27.06
CA VAL A 438 -3.43 13.19 -27.14
C VAL A 438 -2.36 12.92 -26.10
N TYR A 439 -2.48 11.83 -25.36
CA TYR A 439 -1.43 11.36 -24.47
C TYR A 439 -1.23 9.86 -24.59
N ALA A 440 -0.01 9.42 -24.28
CA ALA A 440 0.35 8.02 -24.15
C ALA A 440 1.38 7.86 -23.04
N ILE A 441 1.20 6.85 -22.19
CA ILE A 441 2.13 6.40 -21.16
C ILE A 441 2.43 4.95 -21.51
N GLY A 442 3.70 4.59 -21.68
CA GLY A 442 4.09 3.25 -22.07
C GLY A 442 5.31 2.75 -21.31
N ILE A 443 5.38 1.44 -21.09
CA ILE A 443 6.57 0.77 -20.56
C ILE A 443 6.84 -0.44 -21.44
N LEU A 444 8.06 -0.55 -21.96
CA LEU A 444 8.51 -1.64 -22.81
C LEU A 444 9.74 -2.30 -22.19
N SER A 445 9.67 -3.60 -21.96
CA SER A 445 10.85 -4.45 -21.75
C SER A 445 11.06 -5.27 -23.02
N PRO A 446 12.26 -5.25 -23.63
CA PRO A 446 12.56 -6.09 -24.78
C PRO A 446 12.88 -7.55 -24.38
N ASP A 447 13.47 -7.77 -23.20
CA ASP A 447 13.90 -9.09 -22.73
C ASP A 447 13.79 -9.23 -21.20
N PRO A 448 12.86 -10.07 -20.69
CA PRO A 448 11.78 -10.71 -21.43
C PRO A 448 10.83 -9.65 -22.02
N PHE A 449 10.23 -9.95 -23.18
CA PHE A 449 9.30 -9.03 -23.83
C PHE A 449 8.07 -8.77 -22.94
N SER A 450 7.84 -7.51 -22.56
CA SER A 450 6.61 -7.09 -21.91
C SER A 450 6.29 -5.64 -22.27
N PHE A 451 5.01 -5.31 -22.32
CA PHE A 451 4.55 -4.01 -22.78
C PHE A 451 3.34 -3.53 -21.99
N VAL A 452 3.33 -2.25 -21.59
CA VAL A 452 2.18 -1.54 -21.03
C VAL A 452 1.98 -0.29 -21.87
N LEU A 453 0.74 0.03 -22.21
CA LEU A 453 0.33 1.24 -22.91
C LEU A 453 -0.99 1.73 -22.35
N VAL A 454 -1.00 2.95 -21.83
CA VAL A 454 -2.19 3.70 -21.49
C VAL A 454 -2.23 4.91 -22.40
N MET A 455 -3.26 5.05 -23.22
CA MET A 455 -3.35 6.15 -24.17
C MET A 455 -4.76 6.69 -24.25
N GLY A 456 -4.89 7.97 -24.58
CA GLY A 456 -6.19 8.58 -24.76
C GLY A 456 -6.15 9.90 -25.52
N VAL A 457 -7.35 10.33 -25.89
CA VAL A 457 -7.62 11.53 -26.66
C VAL A 457 -8.69 12.33 -25.92
N ARG A 458 -8.42 13.63 -25.71
CA ARG A 458 -9.36 14.61 -25.18
C ARG A 458 -9.88 15.50 -26.30
N PHE A 459 -11.20 15.63 -26.37
CA PHE A 459 -11.85 16.45 -27.38
C PHE A 459 -11.77 17.94 -27.00
N PRO A 460 -11.48 18.83 -27.95
CA PRO A 460 -11.43 20.28 -27.70
C PRO A 460 -12.80 20.84 -27.29
N THR A 461 -13.87 20.26 -27.83
CA THR A 461 -15.26 20.58 -27.47
C THR A 461 -15.91 19.30 -26.98
N PRO A 462 -16.41 19.27 -25.72
CA PRO A 462 -17.13 18.11 -25.19
C PRO A 462 -18.35 17.76 -26.06
N ILE A 463 -18.58 16.46 -26.27
CA ILE A 463 -19.75 15.97 -26.99
C ILE A 463 -20.90 15.83 -25.98
N GLU A 464 -22.00 16.56 -26.14
CA GLU A 464 -23.12 16.48 -25.19
C GLU A 464 -23.86 15.13 -25.31
N LEU A 465 -24.05 14.46 -24.18
CA LEU A 465 -24.71 13.15 -24.02
C LEU A 465 -26.09 13.28 -23.35
N SER A 466 -26.92 14.24 -23.78
CA SER A 466 -28.24 14.53 -23.19
C SER A 466 -28.22 14.80 -21.67
N PHE A 467 -29.31 15.32 -21.10
CA PHE A 467 -29.47 15.55 -19.64
C PHE A 467 -28.30 16.30 -18.95
N GLY A 468 -27.53 17.10 -19.69
CA GLY A 468 -26.37 17.84 -19.19
C GLY A 468 -25.09 17.02 -18.98
N PHE A 469 -25.05 15.75 -19.42
CA PHE A 469 -23.82 14.95 -19.48
C PHE A 469 -22.99 15.31 -20.72
N THR A 470 -21.68 15.15 -20.62
CA THR A 470 -20.75 15.39 -21.73
C THR A 470 -19.71 14.27 -21.81
N PHE A 471 -19.34 13.88 -23.04
CA PHE A 471 -18.24 12.99 -23.34
C PHE A 471 -17.01 13.83 -23.70
N ASN A 472 -16.00 13.79 -22.84
CA ASN A 472 -14.84 14.69 -22.89
C ASN A 472 -13.61 14.01 -23.52
N GLY A 473 -13.51 12.69 -23.41
CA GLY A 473 -12.35 11.95 -23.91
C GLY A 473 -12.57 10.45 -23.92
N VAL A 474 -11.74 9.77 -24.72
CA VAL A 474 -11.73 8.32 -24.90
C VAL A 474 -10.29 7.82 -24.97
N GLY A 475 -10.05 6.61 -24.50
CA GLY A 475 -8.75 5.97 -24.56
C GLY A 475 -8.81 4.47 -24.30
N GLY A 476 -7.65 3.87 -24.08
CA GLY A 476 -7.55 2.49 -23.65
C GLY A 476 -6.28 2.19 -22.85
N ILE A 477 -6.34 1.06 -22.15
CA ILE A 477 -5.22 0.41 -21.49
C ILE A 477 -4.97 -0.91 -22.23
N LEU A 478 -3.70 -1.20 -22.51
CA LEU A 478 -3.21 -2.46 -23.06
C LEU A 478 -1.95 -2.86 -22.29
N ALA A 479 -1.91 -4.08 -21.79
CA ALA A 479 -0.71 -4.66 -21.21
C ALA A 479 -0.52 -6.10 -21.71
N VAL A 480 0.69 -6.43 -22.15
CA VAL A 480 1.08 -7.73 -22.72
C VAL A 480 2.27 -8.27 -21.95
N ASN A 481 2.21 -9.55 -21.56
CA ASN A 481 3.12 -10.19 -20.60
C ASN A 481 3.23 -9.39 -19.29
N ARG A 482 2.09 -8.85 -18.86
CA ARG A 482 1.91 -8.00 -17.69
C ARG A 482 0.60 -8.40 -17.03
N THR A 483 0.54 -8.33 -15.70
CA THR A 483 -0.69 -8.54 -14.93
C THR A 483 -1.04 -7.29 -14.14
N VAL A 484 -2.16 -7.29 -13.41
CA VAL A 484 -2.54 -6.19 -12.49
C VAL A 484 -2.21 -6.59 -11.06
N ASN A 485 -1.43 -5.76 -10.36
CA ASN A 485 -1.22 -5.88 -8.93
C ASN A 485 -2.29 -5.08 -8.17
N THR A 486 -3.32 -5.78 -7.70
CA THR A 486 -4.44 -5.21 -6.95
C THR A 486 -4.00 -4.44 -5.70
N THR A 487 -3.01 -4.96 -4.96
CA THR A 487 -2.53 -4.33 -3.71
C THR A 487 -1.87 -2.98 -4.00
N GLU A 488 -0.99 -2.92 -5.01
CA GLU A 488 -0.33 -1.67 -5.41
C GLU A 488 -1.33 -0.66 -6.00
N LEU A 489 -2.35 -1.15 -6.71
CA LEU A 489 -3.40 -0.30 -7.28
C LEU A 489 -4.26 0.34 -6.18
N ILE A 490 -4.74 -0.46 -5.21
CA ILE A 490 -5.49 0.03 -4.05
C ILE A 490 -4.62 1.00 -3.21
N ALA A 491 -3.35 0.67 -2.98
CA ALA A 491 -2.43 1.55 -2.28
C ALA A 491 -2.21 2.88 -3.04
N GLY A 492 -2.14 2.81 -4.37
CA GLY A 492 -2.03 3.95 -5.27
C GLY A 492 -3.19 4.94 -5.15
N MET A 493 -4.39 4.46 -4.80
CA MET A 493 -5.59 5.30 -4.66
C MET A 493 -5.44 6.43 -3.64
N LYS A 494 -4.63 6.20 -2.59
CA LYS A 494 -4.32 7.22 -1.58
C LYS A 494 -3.54 8.41 -2.14
N THR A 495 -2.95 8.27 -3.32
CA THR A 495 -2.13 9.29 -4.00
C THR A 495 -2.72 9.78 -5.32
N HIS A 496 -4.03 9.55 -5.53
CA HIS A 496 -4.76 9.86 -6.77
C HIS A 496 -4.13 9.23 -8.02
N PHE A 497 -3.72 7.95 -7.91
CA PHE A 497 -3.05 7.27 -9.01
C PHE A 497 -3.99 6.99 -10.19
N ILE A 498 -5.24 6.58 -9.92
CA ILE A 498 -6.19 6.23 -10.97
C ILE A 498 -6.50 7.48 -11.83
N ASP A 499 -6.72 8.63 -11.20
CA ASP A 499 -6.92 9.93 -11.85
C ASP A 499 -5.76 10.29 -12.80
N LYS A 500 -4.53 10.08 -12.33
CA LYS A 500 -3.28 10.40 -13.04
C LYS A 500 -2.93 9.43 -14.16
N VAL A 501 -3.41 8.18 -14.11
CA VAL A 501 -3.18 7.22 -15.19
C VAL A 501 -4.28 7.25 -16.23
N LEU A 502 -5.55 7.32 -15.80
CA LEU A 502 -6.68 7.28 -16.73
C LEU A 502 -6.64 8.50 -17.64
N PHE A 503 -6.64 9.73 -17.13
CA PHE A 503 -6.53 10.95 -17.95
C PHE A 503 -5.67 12.00 -17.21
N PRO A 504 -4.34 12.00 -17.36
CA PRO A 504 -3.46 12.95 -16.69
C PRO A 504 -3.62 14.38 -17.21
N ASP A 505 -3.45 15.36 -16.34
CA ASP A 505 -3.46 16.78 -16.72
C ASP A 505 -2.11 17.21 -17.33
N ASP A 506 -0.99 16.87 -16.68
CA ASP A 506 0.38 17.09 -17.17
C ASP A 506 1.28 15.86 -16.87
N PRO A 507 1.18 14.79 -17.67
CA PRO A 507 1.95 13.57 -17.42
C PRO A 507 3.45 13.74 -17.69
N VAL A 508 3.86 14.72 -18.50
CA VAL A 508 5.28 14.92 -18.83
C VAL A 508 6.04 15.51 -17.64
N ALA A 509 5.41 16.42 -16.88
CA ALA A 509 6.00 16.97 -15.66
C ALA A 509 6.15 15.95 -14.53
N GLU A 510 5.29 14.94 -14.46
CA GLU A 510 5.28 13.90 -13.43
C GLU A 510 5.92 12.57 -13.88
N ALA A 511 6.59 12.56 -15.04
CA ALA A 511 6.88 11.33 -15.77
C ALA A 511 7.65 10.25 -14.99
N PRO A 512 8.78 10.55 -14.31
CA PRO A 512 9.55 9.51 -13.61
C PRO A 512 8.74 8.82 -12.51
N GLY A 513 7.99 9.61 -11.72
CA GLY A 513 7.16 9.09 -10.63
C GLY A 513 5.93 8.33 -11.14
N LEU A 514 5.33 8.77 -12.25
CA LEU A 514 4.19 8.10 -12.86
C LEU A 514 4.59 6.75 -13.48
N LEU A 515 5.69 6.70 -14.23
CA LEU A 515 6.23 5.48 -14.82
C LEU A 515 6.61 4.45 -13.73
N ASP A 516 7.19 4.91 -12.61
CA ASP A 516 7.47 4.04 -11.47
C ASP A 516 6.25 3.37 -10.87
N LYS A 517 5.15 4.12 -10.74
CA LYS A 517 3.90 3.57 -10.22
C LYS A 517 3.22 2.64 -11.22
N VAL A 518 3.20 3.01 -12.52
CA VAL A 518 2.65 2.15 -13.58
C VAL A 518 3.40 0.82 -13.65
N ALA A 519 4.72 0.81 -13.53
CA ALA A 519 5.52 -0.42 -13.50
C ALA A 519 5.17 -1.35 -12.33
N LYS A 520 4.90 -0.78 -11.14
CA LYS A 520 4.51 -1.54 -9.93
C LYS A 520 3.09 -2.09 -10.02
N VAL A 521 2.16 -1.30 -10.58
CA VAL A 521 0.76 -1.70 -10.76
C VAL A 521 0.61 -2.73 -11.87
N PHE A 522 1.43 -2.64 -12.92
CA PHE A 522 1.47 -3.60 -14.02
C PHE A 522 2.82 -4.35 -14.04
N PRO A 523 3.07 -5.26 -13.09
CA PRO A 523 4.32 -6.01 -13.06
C PRO A 523 4.40 -7.01 -14.22
N VAL A 524 5.62 -7.41 -14.57
CA VAL A 524 5.88 -8.43 -15.60
C VAL A 524 5.32 -9.78 -15.15
N ALA A 525 4.50 -10.39 -16.00
CA ALA A 525 3.93 -11.72 -15.78
C ALA A 525 3.75 -12.41 -17.13
N GLU A 526 4.49 -13.50 -17.36
CA GLU A 526 4.45 -14.24 -18.62
C GLU A 526 3.04 -14.77 -18.90
N GLY A 527 2.53 -14.55 -20.13
CA GLY A 527 1.16 -14.92 -20.51
C GLY A 527 0.07 -14.01 -19.94
N GLY A 528 0.41 -13.03 -19.11
CA GLY A 528 -0.52 -12.01 -18.61
C GLY A 528 -0.97 -11.06 -19.72
N PHE A 529 -2.27 -10.78 -19.78
CA PHE A 529 -2.84 -9.87 -20.75
C PHE A 529 -3.91 -9.00 -20.10
N VAL A 530 -3.82 -7.68 -20.29
CA VAL A 530 -4.74 -6.71 -19.72
C VAL A 530 -5.21 -5.78 -20.83
N VAL A 531 -6.52 -5.60 -20.97
CA VAL A 531 -7.08 -4.68 -21.98
C VAL A 531 -8.32 -4.01 -21.45
N GLY A 532 -8.52 -2.73 -21.73
CA GLY A 532 -9.72 -2.05 -21.29
C GLY A 532 -9.94 -0.67 -21.89
N PRO A 533 -11.17 -0.31 -22.29
CA PRO A 533 -11.49 1.06 -22.65
C PRO A 533 -11.47 1.97 -21.42
N ILE A 534 -11.12 3.24 -21.67
CA ILE A 534 -11.22 4.32 -20.69
C ILE A 534 -12.00 5.50 -21.29
N VAL A 535 -12.79 6.19 -20.47
CA VAL A 535 -13.63 7.31 -20.89
C VAL A 535 -13.60 8.44 -19.87
N GLU A 536 -13.68 9.68 -20.35
CA GLU A 536 -13.81 10.88 -19.51
C GLU A 536 -15.19 11.50 -19.74
N LEU A 537 -15.99 11.57 -18.68
CA LEU A 537 -17.35 12.09 -18.66
C LEU A 537 -17.44 13.37 -17.82
N GLY A 538 -18.32 14.28 -18.22
CA GLY A 538 -18.68 15.48 -17.46
C GLY A 538 -20.18 15.54 -17.21
N TRP A 539 -20.59 16.32 -16.20
CA TRP A 539 -21.99 16.68 -15.98
C TRP A 539 -22.13 18.11 -15.45
N GLY A 540 -23.23 18.77 -15.81
CA GLY A 540 -23.55 20.15 -15.42
C GLY A 540 -23.28 21.20 -16.50
N SER A 541 -23.19 20.80 -17.77
CA SER A 541 -22.95 21.68 -18.93
C SER A 541 -21.78 22.66 -18.72
N GLN A 542 -21.97 23.97 -18.93
CA GLN A 542 -20.93 25.00 -18.77
C GLN A 542 -20.33 25.07 -17.36
N ALA A 543 -21.03 24.63 -16.31
CA ALA A 543 -20.55 24.69 -14.94
C ALA A 543 -19.54 23.58 -14.57
N LYS A 544 -19.46 22.50 -15.37
CA LYS A 544 -18.60 21.32 -15.16
C LYS A 544 -18.54 20.87 -13.70
N ILE A 545 -19.71 20.53 -13.16
CA ILE A 545 -19.91 20.23 -11.74
C ILE A 545 -19.29 18.88 -11.39
N ILE A 546 -19.46 17.88 -12.25
CA ILE A 546 -18.90 16.54 -12.05
C ILE A 546 -17.98 16.23 -13.22
N GLU A 547 -16.79 15.72 -12.91
CA GLU A 547 -15.87 15.11 -13.86
C GLU A 547 -15.62 13.66 -13.38
N ALA A 548 -15.84 12.69 -14.25
CA ALA A 548 -15.65 11.27 -13.95
C ALA A 548 -14.75 10.65 -15.02
N LYS A 549 -13.62 10.08 -14.60
CA LYS A 549 -12.72 9.27 -15.43
C LYS A 549 -12.96 7.81 -15.08
N LEU A 550 -13.34 7.00 -16.05
CA LEU A 550 -13.74 5.62 -15.84
C LEU A 550 -12.94 4.69 -16.75
N GLY A 551 -12.50 3.56 -16.23
CA GLY A 551 -11.87 2.48 -16.98
C GLY A 551 -12.56 1.16 -16.68
N LEU A 552 -12.81 0.37 -17.73
CA LEU A 552 -13.29 -1.00 -17.60
C LEU A 552 -12.22 -1.92 -18.18
N VAL A 553 -11.59 -2.72 -17.34
CA VAL A 553 -10.37 -3.46 -17.67
C VAL A 553 -10.61 -4.95 -17.51
N LEU A 554 -10.28 -5.74 -18.52
CA LEU A 554 -10.22 -7.19 -18.46
C LEU A 554 -8.78 -7.63 -18.25
N ALA A 555 -8.52 -8.42 -17.22
CA ALA A 555 -7.24 -9.08 -16.98
C ALA A 555 -7.37 -10.61 -17.19
N LEU A 556 -6.36 -11.20 -17.83
CA LEU A 556 -6.17 -12.62 -18.13
C LEU A 556 -4.74 -13.04 -17.69
N PRO A 557 -4.46 -14.33 -17.43
CA PRO A 557 -5.23 -15.54 -17.75
C PRO A 557 -6.40 -15.83 -16.80
N ASP A 558 -6.35 -15.37 -15.55
CA ASP A 558 -7.45 -15.50 -14.61
C ASP A 558 -8.46 -14.39 -14.89
N PRO A 559 -9.63 -14.67 -15.51
CA PRO A 559 -10.52 -13.64 -16.00
C PRO A 559 -11.05 -12.80 -14.84
N LYS A 560 -10.65 -11.53 -14.81
CA LYS A 560 -11.12 -10.52 -13.86
C LYS A 560 -11.54 -9.26 -14.60
N ILE A 561 -12.73 -8.78 -14.28
CA ILE A 561 -13.21 -7.48 -14.72
C ILE A 561 -12.90 -6.47 -13.62
N ILE A 562 -12.07 -5.49 -13.93
CA ILE A 562 -11.63 -4.44 -13.04
C ILE A 562 -12.27 -3.13 -13.48
N ILE A 563 -12.89 -2.42 -12.53
CA ILE A 563 -13.49 -1.11 -12.72
C ILE A 563 -12.59 -0.09 -12.03
N LEU A 564 -12.07 0.87 -12.79
CA LEU A 564 -11.28 1.97 -12.29
C LEU A 564 -12.09 3.26 -12.40
N GLY A 565 -12.19 4.03 -11.33
CA GLY A 565 -12.92 5.29 -11.34
C GLY A 565 -12.16 6.39 -10.60
N ALA A 566 -12.15 7.59 -11.17
CA ALA A 566 -11.79 8.81 -10.46
C ALA A 566 -12.92 9.82 -10.68
N VAL A 567 -13.61 10.18 -9.61
CA VAL A 567 -14.76 11.09 -9.63
C VAL A 567 -14.41 12.34 -8.85
N ARG A 568 -14.57 13.48 -9.50
CA ARG A 568 -14.38 14.80 -8.90
C ARG A 568 -15.65 15.63 -9.00
N VAL A 569 -16.15 16.09 -7.86
CA VAL A 569 -17.36 16.93 -7.79
C VAL A 569 -16.98 18.32 -7.27
N ARG A 570 -17.17 19.33 -8.12
CA ARG A 570 -16.95 20.75 -7.82
C ARG A 570 -18.23 21.55 -7.96
N ALA A 571 -18.89 21.78 -6.84
CA ALA A 571 -20.15 22.53 -6.78
C ALA A 571 -19.97 23.86 -6.02
N PRO A 572 -20.67 24.95 -6.40
CA PRO A 572 -21.61 25.07 -7.52
C PRO A 572 -20.93 25.27 -8.89
N SER A 573 -19.63 25.61 -8.93
CA SER A 573 -18.85 25.76 -10.17
C SER A 573 -17.40 25.32 -9.98
N LYS A 574 -16.71 25.02 -11.09
CA LYS A 574 -15.28 24.70 -11.12
C LYS A 574 -14.35 25.84 -10.67
N VAL A 575 -14.75 27.11 -10.87
CA VAL A 575 -13.89 28.28 -10.61
C VAL A 575 -13.92 28.69 -9.13
N THR A 576 -15.10 28.63 -8.51
CA THR A 576 -15.30 28.93 -7.09
C THR A 576 -16.05 27.79 -6.41
N PRO A 577 -15.43 26.61 -6.26
CA PRO A 577 -16.08 25.47 -5.63
C PRO A 577 -16.25 25.72 -4.13
N LEU A 578 -17.48 25.61 -3.64
CA LEU A 578 -17.76 25.50 -2.21
C LEU A 578 -17.43 24.08 -1.74
N THR A 579 -17.65 23.09 -2.61
CA THR A 579 -17.36 21.68 -2.37
C THR A 579 -16.41 21.18 -3.46
N ASP A 580 -15.32 20.51 -3.08
CA ASP A 580 -14.40 19.77 -3.97
C ASP A 580 -14.28 18.35 -3.40
N PHE A 581 -15.11 17.42 -3.86
CA PHE A 581 -14.98 16.00 -3.52
C PHE A 581 -14.12 15.30 -4.55
N ARG A 582 -13.17 14.47 -4.09
CA ARG A 582 -12.31 13.62 -4.91
C ARG A 582 -12.34 12.22 -4.37
N CYS A 583 -12.88 11.32 -5.18
CA CYS A 583 -13.06 9.92 -4.84
C CYS A 583 -12.42 9.06 -5.92
N GLU A 584 -11.52 8.17 -5.54
CA GLU A 584 -11.06 7.09 -6.41
C GLU A 584 -11.80 5.80 -6.07
N ILE A 585 -12.07 4.98 -7.08
CA ILE A 585 -12.86 3.76 -7.00
C ILE A 585 -12.08 2.65 -7.68
N TYR A 586 -11.93 1.54 -6.99
CA TYR A 586 -11.48 0.26 -7.52
C TYR A 586 -12.62 -0.75 -7.36
N GLY A 587 -12.98 -1.43 -8.43
CA GLY A 587 -13.90 -2.56 -8.42
C GLY A 587 -13.23 -3.77 -9.08
N GLU A 588 -13.47 -4.97 -8.56
CA GLU A 588 -13.00 -6.23 -9.11
C GLU A 588 -14.17 -7.22 -9.09
N ILE A 589 -14.42 -7.87 -10.22
CA ILE A 589 -15.35 -8.97 -10.36
C ILE A 589 -14.56 -10.15 -10.94
N SER A 590 -14.42 -11.21 -10.16
CA SER A 590 -13.75 -12.46 -10.55
C SER A 590 -14.72 -13.64 -10.49
N ALA A 591 -14.24 -14.85 -10.75
CA ALA A 591 -15.05 -16.06 -10.62
C ALA A 591 -15.52 -16.34 -9.18
N ASP A 592 -14.84 -15.80 -8.17
CA ASP A 592 -15.05 -16.14 -6.76
C ASP A 592 -15.59 -14.98 -5.90
N ARG A 593 -15.42 -13.73 -6.33
CA ARG A 593 -15.74 -12.55 -5.52
C ARG A 593 -16.03 -11.29 -6.33
N LEU A 594 -16.74 -10.36 -5.68
CA LEU A 594 -16.83 -8.94 -5.99
C LEU A 594 -16.16 -8.15 -4.87
N LEU A 595 -15.18 -7.32 -5.21
CA LEU A 595 -14.52 -6.40 -4.30
C LEU A 595 -14.68 -4.98 -4.84
N LEU A 596 -15.13 -4.05 -4.01
CA LEU A 596 -15.21 -2.63 -4.34
C LEU A 596 -14.60 -1.82 -3.20
N ILE A 597 -13.65 -0.96 -3.54
CA ILE A 597 -13.02 -0.02 -2.61
C ILE A 597 -13.18 1.37 -3.20
N ALA A 598 -13.59 2.32 -2.37
CA ALA A 598 -13.63 3.73 -2.73
C ALA A 598 -12.91 4.55 -1.66
N THR A 599 -11.98 5.40 -2.09
CA THR A 599 -11.14 6.22 -1.21
C THR A 599 -11.41 7.70 -1.46
N LEU A 600 -11.80 8.39 -0.40
CA LEU A 600 -12.01 9.82 -0.38
C LEU A 600 -10.79 10.52 0.22
N ARG A 601 -10.10 11.36 -0.57
CA ARG A 601 -8.89 12.09 -0.17
C ARG A 601 -8.92 13.52 -0.68
N ASP A 602 -8.20 14.41 0.00
CA ASP A 602 -8.08 15.83 -0.34
C ASP A 602 -9.41 16.53 -0.64
N SER A 603 -10.49 16.06 -0.01
CA SER A 603 -11.84 16.54 -0.27
C SER A 603 -12.24 17.63 0.72
N LYS A 604 -13.01 18.60 0.25
CA LYS A 604 -13.46 19.74 1.04
C LYS A 604 -14.94 20.02 0.84
N ILE A 605 -15.65 20.31 1.93
CA ILE A 605 -17.06 20.75 1.92
C ILE A 605 -17.14 22.06 2.70
N ALA A 606 -17.44 23.17 2.04
CA ALA A 606 -17.51 24.49 2.66
C ALA A 606 -16.28 24.84 3.52
N GLY A 607 -15.09 24.42 3.08
CA GLY A 607 -13.82 24.62 3.79
C GLY A 607 -13.44 23.53 4.81
N ILE A 608 -14.36 22.62 5.15
CA ILE A 608 -14.13 21.48 6.06
C ILE A 608 -13.49 20.34 5.28
N THR A 609 -12.36 19.81 5.76
CA THR A 609 -11.69 18.68 5.11
C THR A 609 -12.41 17.38 5.45
N VAL A 610 -12.66 16.54 4.44
CA VAL A 610 -13.30 15.23 4.59
C VAL A 610 -12.46 14.16 3.91
N SER A 611 -12.29 13.02 4.56
CA SER A 611 -11.57 11.87 4.01
C SER A 611 -12.08 10.56 4.59
N GLY A 612 -11.76 9.42 3.97
CA GLY A 612 -12.08 8.10 4.51
C GLY A 612 -12.24 7.07 3.40
N ASP A 613 -12.36 5.81 3.79
CA ASP A 613 -12.49 4.71 2.83
C ASP A 613 -13.86 4.02 2.97
N LEU A 614 -14.32 3.45 1.86
CA LEU A 614 -15.44 2.52 1.77
C LEU A 614 -14.93 1.23 1.15
N GLY A 615 -15.34 0.09 1.70
CA GLY A 615 -15.04 -1.23 1.21
C GLY A 615 -16.28 -2.11 1.17
N LEU A 616 -16.46 -2.87 0.10
CA LEU A 616 -17.50 -3.87 -0.08
C LEU A 616 -16.84 -5.14 -0.61
N LEU A 617 -17.03 -6.25 0.08
CA LEU A 617 -16.61 -7.58 -0.33
C LEU A 617 -17.85 -8.48 -0.35
N ILE A 618 -18.05 -9.15 -1.47
CA ILE A 618 -19.02 -10.24 -1.63
C ILE A 618 -18.25 -11.42 -2.22
N GLN A 619 -17.97 -12.43 -1.41
CA GLN A 619 -17.31 -13.65 -1.85
C GLN A 619 -18.36 -14.77 -1.96
N TRP A 620 -18.32 -15.53 -3.05
CA TRP A 620 -19.19 -16.68 -3.28
C TRP A 620 -18.40 -17.98 -3.57
N GLY A 621 -17.11 -17.89 -3.89
CA GLY A 621 -16.20 -19.04 -3.98
C GLY A 621 -15.57 -19.39 -2.62
N GLY A 622 -15.44 -20.69 -2.31
CA GLY A 622 -14.62 -21.18 -1.19
C GLY A 622 -15.12 -20.89 0.23
N GLY A 623 -16.43 -20.74 0.44
CA GLY A 623 -17.02 -20.60 1.79
C GLY A 623 -18.02 -19.46 1.96
N GLY A 624 -18.04 -18.50 1.04
CA GLY A 624 -18.96 -17.37 1.03
C GLY A 624 -18.68 -16.35 2.14
N ASP A 625 -18.46 -15.09 1.79
CA ASP A 625 -18.24 -14.01 2.77
C ASP A 625 -18.93 -12.72 2.32
N PHE A 626 -19.35 -11.90 3.27
CA PHE A 626 -19.97 -10.60 3.00
C PHE A 626 -19.52 -9.59 4.04
N ALA A 627 -18.97 -8.47 3.56
CA ALA A 627 -18.64 -7.33 4.38
C ALA A 627 -18.82 -6.02 3.61
N LEU A 628 -19.56 -5.08 4.19
CA LEU A 628 -19.66 -3.69 3.76
C LEU A 628 -19.13 -2.82 4.90
N SER A 629 -18.23 -1.90 4.62
CA SER A 629 -17.64 -1.01 5.60
C SER A 629 -17.46 0.39 5.02
N VAL A 630 -17.87 1.40 5.78
CA VAL A 630 -17.58 2.81 5.56
C VAL A 630 -16.76 3.25 6.77
N GLY A 631 -15.48 3.55 6.58
CA GLY A 631 -14.60 3.94 7.66
C GLY A 631 -14.03 2.79 8.49
N GLY A 632 -14.04 1.54 8.01
CA GLY A 632 -13.46 0.39 8.74
C GLY A 632 -14.41 -0.28 9.75
N PHE A 633 -13.86 -1.14 10.61
CA PHE A 633 -14.61 -2.06 11.49
C PHE A 633 -14.49 -1.70 12.98
N ASN A 634 -15.27 -2.35 13.84
CA ASN A 634 -15.12 -2.18 15.30
C ASN A 634 -13.76 -2.74 15.77
N PRO A 635 -13.03 -2.06 16.69
CA PRO A 635 -11.73 -2.54 17.19
C PRO A 635 -11.74 -3.94 17.82
N ARG A 636 -12.87 -4.39 18.37
CA ARG A 636 -13.05 -5.73 18.93
C ARG A 636 -13.41 -6.80 17.90
N TYR A 637 -13.68 -6.41 16.65
CA TYR A 637 -14.03 -7.36 15.60
C TYR A 637 -12.76 -7.96 14.98
N THR A 638 -12.56 -9.26 15.17
CA THR A 638 -11.36 -9.99 14.74
C THR A 638 -11.50 -10.62 13.36
N GLU A 639 -12.73 -10.89 12.91
CA GLU A 639 -13.06 -11.57 11.65
C GLU A 639 -13.09 -10.61 10.43
N ILE A 640 -12.14 -9.68 10.36
CA ILE A 640 -12.10 -8.71 9.24
C ILE A 640 -11.51 -9.40 7.99
N PRO A 641 -12.21 -9.37 6.83
CA PRO A 641 -11.67 -9.91 5.59
C PRO A 641 -10.36 -9.25 5.21
N ALA A 642 -9.39 -10.03 4.73
CA ALA A 642 -8.03 -9.54 4.47
C ALA A 642 -7.98 -8.34 3.51
N ASP A 643 -8.78 -8.36 2.45
CA ASP A 643 -8.86 -7.27 1.45
C ASP A 643 -9.42 -5.96 2.02
N LEU A 644 -10.16 -6.01 3.13
CA LEU A 644 -10.77 -4.83 3.78
C LEU A 644 -10.04 -4.41 5.06
N LYS A 645 -8.88 -5.02 5.35
CA LYS A 645 -8.03 -4.57 6.46
C LYS A 645 -7.40 -3.22 6.12
N GLY A 646 -7.36 -2.32 7.11
CA GLY A 646 -6.67 -1.04 6.98
C GLY A 646 -7.49 0.09 6.33
N LEU A 647 -8.80 -0.07 6.15
CA LEU A 647 -9.71 1.02 5.77
C LEU A 647 -9.64 2.17 6.79
N GLU A 648 -9.47 3.40 6.30
CA GLU A 648 -9.38 4.59 7.15
C GLU A 648 -10.76 5.12 7.53
N ARG A 649 -10.90 5.52 8.81
CA ARG A 649 -12.13 6.12 9.36
C ARG A 649 -12.59 7.31 8.53
N LEU A 650 -13.90 7.46 8.34
CA LEU A 650 -14.47 8.68 7.80
C LEU A 650 -14.14 9.83 8.75
N THR A 651 -13.34 10.79 8.30
CA THR A 651 -12.76 11.86 9.11
C THR A 651 -13.26 13.21 8.59
N MET A 652 -13.77 14.04 9.50
CA MET A 652 -14.09 15.44 9.26
C MET A 652 -13.20 16.32 10.15
N ASP A 653 -12.50 17.27 9.54
CA ASP A 653 -11.68 18.25 10.24
C ASP A 653 -12.39 19.62 10.27
N LEU A 654 -12.91 19.96 11.45
CA LEU A 654 -13.68 21.18 11.76
C LEU A 654 -12.80 22.25 12.44
N SER A 655 -11.48 22.11 12.38
CA SER A 655 -10.54 23.00 13.07
C SER A 655 -10.55 24.42 12.49
N PRO A 656 -10.79 25.48 13.30
CA PRO A 656 -10.61 26.86 12.85
C PRO A 656 -9.11 27.19 12.58
N PRO A 657 -8.81 28.27 11.83
CA PRO A 657 -7.44 28.57 11.37
C PRO A 657 -6.40 28.83 12.46
N ALA A 658 -6.80 29.09 13.71
CA ALA A 658 -5.86 29.29 14.80
C ALA A 658 -6.47 28.83 16.13
N VAL A 659 -5.68 28.10 16.91
CA VAL A 659 -5.86 27.74 18.34
C VAL A 659 -6.61 26.44 18.63
N VAL A 660 -7.68 26.09 17.89
CA VAL A 660 -8.52 24.91 18.23
C VAL A 660 -8.48 23.86 17.13
N LYS A 661 -8.32 22.60 17.50
CA LYS A 661 -8.41 21.42 16.63
C LYS A 661 -9.67 20.64 16.96
N ILE A 662 -10.52 20.36 15.97
CA ILE A 662 -11.76 19.60 16.13
C ILE A 662 -11.81 18.53 15.05
N ILE A 663 -11.57 17.27 15.42
CA ILE A 663 -11.61 16.14 14.49
C ILE A 663 -12.71 15.19 14.90
N ILE A 664 -13.56 14.80 13.95
CA ILE A 664 -14.56 13.75 14.14
C ILE A 664 -14.21 12.60 13.20
N LYS A 665 -14.09 11.40 13.75
CA LYS A 665 -13.88 10.14 13.04
C LYS A 665 -15.08 9.24 13.24
N ALA A 666 -15.59 8.61 12.20
CA ALA A 666 -16.70 7.68 12.29
C ALA A 666 -16.49 6.45 11.42
N TYR A 667 -17.18 5.38 11.77
CA TYR A 667 -17.29 4.20 10.94
C TYR A 667 -18.64 3.52 11.09
N PHE A 668 -19.00 2.76 10.06
CA PHE A 668 -20.16 1.91 10.00
C PHE A 668 -19.79 0.66 9.20
N ALA A 669 -20.04 -0.52 9.73
CA ALA A 669 -19.78 -1.77 9.02
C ALA A 669 -20.89 -2.80 9.24
N VAL A 670 -21.12 -3.62 8.22
CA VAL A 670 -22.09 -4.71 8.20
C VAL A 670 -21.39 -5.94 7.64
N THR A 671 -21.40 -7.03 8.39
CA THR A 671 -20.93 -8.35 7.93
C THR A 671 -22.09 -9.34 7.99
N ALA A 672 -21.87 -10.57 7.52
CA ALA A 672 -22.86 -11.64 7.66
C ALA A 672 -23.24 -11.91 9.14
N GLY A 673 -22.31 -11.65 10.08
CA GLY A 673 -22.48 -11.96 11.50
C GLY A 673 -22.71 -10.75 12.41
N ALA A 674 -22.48 -9.52 11.95
CA ALA A 674 -22.54 -8.34 12.82
C ALA A 674 -22.85 -7.02 12.11
N VAL A 675 -23.44 -6.07 12.84
CA VAL A 675 -23.51 -4.64 12.49
C VAL A 675 -22.69 -3.86 13.50
N MET A 676 -21.90 -2.92 13.01
CA MET A 676 -20.95 -2.15 13.80
C MET A 676 -21.07 -0.68 13.47
N ALA A 677 -20.94 0.16 14.48
CA ALA A 677 -20.88 1.60 14.30
C ALA A 677 -20.01 2.20 15.39
N GLY A 678 -19.29 3.27 15.08
CA GLY A 678 -18.59 4.00 16.12
C GLY A 678 -18.19 5.40 15.68
N VAL A 679 -17.94 6.24 16.67
CA VAL A 679 -17.58 7.64 16.49
C VAL A 679 -16.54 8.04 17.52
N ARG A 680 -15.57 8.84 17.10
CA ARG A 680 -14.56 9.45 17.95
C ARG A 680 -14.46 10.93 17.64
N GLY A 681 -14.73 11.78 18.62
CA GLY A 681 -14.44 13.21 18.58
C GLY A 681 -13.18 13.52 19.37
N ASP A 682 -12.24 14.24 18.77
CA ASP A 682 -11.05 14.79 19.44
C ASP A 682 -11.10 16.33 19.35
N LEU A 683 -11.08 16.99 20.50
CA LEU A 683 -11.03 18.45 20.66
C LEU A 683 -9.72 18.81 21.34
N SER A 684 -8.90 19.69 20.76
CA SER A 684 -7.73 20.22 21.46
C SER A 684 -7.58 21.73 21.27
N ALA A 685 -7.24 22.46 22.32
CA ALA A 685 -6.93 23.88 22.27
C ALA A 685 -5.57 24.13 22.91
N ASP A 686 -4.73 24.96 22.28
CA ASP A 686 -3.39 25.30 22.78
C ASP A 686 -3.17 26.82 22.71
N ILE A 687 -2.92 27.43 23.88
CA ILE A 687 -2.65 28.87 24.03
C ILE A 687 -1.22 29.14 24.54
N GLY A 688 -0.30 28.17 24.38
CA GLY A 688 1.10 28.26 24.75
C GLY A 688 1.38 27.97 26.22
N VAL A 689 0.75 28.71 27.15
CA VAL A 689 0.93 28.49 28.60
C VAL A 689 0.12 27.31 29.12
N ALA A 690 -1.03 27.05 28.49
CA ALA A 690 -1.91 25.94 28.81
C ALA A 690 -2.47 25.30 27.53
N SER A 691 -2.71 24.00 27.60
CA SER A 691 -3.39 23.26 26.53
C SER A 691 -4.49 22.40 27.14
N ALA A 692 -5.64 22.32 26.48
CA ALA A 692 -6.73 21.43 26.87
C ALA A 692 -6.97 20.41 25.75
N LYS A 693 -7.17 19.14 26.11
CA LYS A 693 -7.56 18.06 25.22
C LYS A 693 -8.80 17.40 25.77
N ALA A 694 -9.80 17.17 24.93
CA ALA A 694 -10.98 16.40 25.26
C ALA A 694 -11.20 15.37 24.15
N TRP A 695 -11.60 14.17 24.53
CA TRP A 695 -11.99 13.13 23.58
C TRP A 695 -13.28 12.46 24.04
N LEU A 696 -14.03 11.98 23.07
CA LEU A 696 -15.19 11.11 23.26
C LEU A 696 -15.15 10.05 22.17
N GLN A 697 -15.17 8.78 22.56
CA GLN A 697 -15.18 7.63 21.68
C GLN A 697 -16.30 6.70 22.12
N LEU A 698 -17.16 6.34 21.17
CA LEU A 698 -18.25 5.40 21.33
C LEU A 698 -18.11 4.35 20.23
N ASP A 699 -17.85 3.11 20.61
CA ASP A 699 -17.79 1.97 19.70
C ASP A 699 -18.91 1.00 20.03
N MET A 700 -19.69 0.62 19.03
CA MET A 700 -20.83 -0.29 19.16
C MET A 700 -20.67 -1.46 18.20
N ILE A 701 -21.00 -2.66 18.67
CA ILE A 701 -21.09 -3.86 17.86
C ILE A 701 -22.31 -4.68 18.26
N PHE A 702 -23.11 -5.05 17.26
CA PHE A 702 -24.28 -5.91 17.36
C PHE A 702 -23.97 -7.20 16.60
N ARG A 703 -23.92 -8.34 17.29
CA ARG A 703 -23.66 -9.67 16.72
C ARG A 703 -24.98 -10.42 16.58
N TRP A 704 -25.15 -11.20 15.52
CA TRP A 704 -26.35 -12.02 15.25
C TRP A 704 -26.09 -13.52 15.48
N VAL A 705 -24.85 -13.95 15.26
CA VAL A 705 -24.41 -15.35 15.33
C VAL A 705 -23.29 -15.46 16.38
N PRO A 706 -23.30 -16.48 17.26
CA PRO A 706 -24.29 -17.55 17.41
C PRO A 706 -25.58 -17.14 18.14
N ARG A 707 -25.62 -15.92 18.70
CA ARG A 707 -26.79 -15.32 19.34
C ARG A 707 -26.80 -13.83 19.08
N PHE A 708 -27.99 -13.22 19.16
CA PHE A 708 -28.07 -11.77 19.21
C PHE A 708 -27.28 -11.30 20.43
N GLY A 709 -26.34 -10.39 20.21
CA GLY A 709 -25.34 -9.88 21.16
C GLY A 709 -25.15 -8.39 20.90
N PHE A 710 -24.96 -7.55 21.92
CA PHE A 710 -24.43 -6.21 21.68
C PHE A 710 -23.40 -5.83 22.73
N ALA A 711 -22.39 -5.10 22.30
CA ALA A 711 -21.35 -4.54 23.15
C ALA A 711 -21.13 -3.08 22.77
N ILE A 712 -21.02 -2.24 23.79
CA ILE A 712 -20.80 -0.80 23.70
C ILE A 712 -19.59 -0.47 24.55
N ASP A 713 -18.57 0.12 23.94
CA ASP A 713 -17.43 0.72 24.62
C ASP A 713 -17.58 2.25 24.59
N LEU A 714 -17.43 2.90 25.74
CA LEU A 714 -17.44 4.34 25.89
C LEU A 714 -16.14 4.79 26.55
N ASP A 715 -15.34 5.58 25.85
CA ASP A 715 -14.12 6.22 26.38
C ASP A 715 -14.25 7.72 26.20
N LEU A 716 -14.29 8.48 27.30
CA LEU A 716 -14.34 9.92 27.26
C LEU A 716 -13.45 10.53 28.32
N GLY A 717 -12.89 11.69 28.03
CA GLY A 717 -12.05 12.37 28.99
C GLY A 717 -11.69 13.78 28.59
N ILE A 718 -11.19 14.53 29.57
CA ILE A 718 -10.67 15.87 29.44
C ILE A 718 -9.34 15.91 30.20
N GLU A 719 -8.29 16.42 29.55
CA GLU A 719 -6.96 16.64 30.11
C GLU A 719 -6.56 18.10 29.92
N ILE A 720 -6.18 18.78 31.00
CA ILE A 720 -5.67 20.14 31.00
C ILE A 720 -4.19 20.09 31.38
N LYS A 721 -3.33 20.61 30.51
CA LYS A 721 -1.90 20.77 30.76
C LYS A 721 -1.56 22.23 30.95
N VAL A 722 -0.64 22.52 31.86
CA VAL A 722 -0.08 23.86 32.10
C VAL A 722 1.45 23.70 32.11
N PHE A 723 2.16 24.53 31.34
CA PHE A 723 3.61 24.42 31.13
C PHE A 723 4.09 23.03 30.65
N GLY A 724 3.27 22.33 29.87
CA GLY A 724 3.56 20.98 29.36
C GLY A 724 3.30 19.83 30.35
N CYS A 725 3.02 20.12 31.63
CA CYS A 725 2.68 19.13 32.65
C CYS A 725 1.16 18.96 32.79
N SER A 726 0.68 17.74 33.06
CA SER A 726 -0.73 17.49 33.36
C SER A 726 -1.11 18.21 34.67
N PHE A 727 -2.07 19.12 34.61
CA PHE A 727 -2.57 19.86 35.76
C PHE A 727 -3.81 19.19 36.35
N ALA A 728 -4.75 18.81 35.48
CA ALA A 728 -5.94 18.07 35.86
C ALA A 728 -6.42 17.21 34.69
N SER A 729 -6.84 15.98 34.97
CA SER A 729 -7.51 15.12 34.00
C SER A 729 -8.68 14.37 34.64
N ILE A 730 -9.73 14.20 33.85
CA ILE A 730 -10.88 13.36 34.20
C ILE A 730 -11.05 12.42 33.01
N SER A 731 -11.00 11.11 33.24
CA SER A 731 -11.28 10.10 32.21
C SER A 731 -12.27 9.07 32.73
N PHE A 732 -13.10 8.58 31.83
CA PHE A 732 -14.05 7.51 32.08
C PHE A 732 -13.95 6.49 30.96
N LYS A 733 -13.76 5.22 31.33
CA LYS A 733 -13.85 4.08 30.42
C LYS A 733 -14.96 3.18 30.91
N GLY A 734 -16.00 3.00 30.11
CA GLY A 734 -17.14 2.15 30.40
C GLY A 734 -17.35 1.12 29.31
N PHE A 735 -17.81 -0.05 29.72
CA PHE A 735 -18.19 -1.16 28.88
C PHE A 735 -19.58 -1.66 29.29
N LEU A 736 -20.44 -1.79 28.29
CA LEU A 736 -21.79 -2.33 28.44
C LEU A 736 -21.95 -3.45 27.42
N GLU A 737 -22.15 -4.67 27.91
CA GLU A 737 -22.54 -5.82 27.11
C GLU A 737 -23.97 -6.21 27.49
N GLY A 738 -24.82 -6.41 26.50
CA GLY A 738 -26.17 -6.92 26.70
C GLY A 738 -26.30 -8.31 26.08
N THR A 739 -27.51 -8.88 26.23
CA THR A 739 -28.05 -10.09 25.56
C THR A 739 -28.31 -11.33 26.42
N THR A 740 -28.55 -11.15 27.72
CA THR A 740 -28.78 -12.24 28.70
C THR A 740 -27.56 -13.19 28.81
N PRO A 741 -26.64 -12.96 29.77
CA PRO A 741 -26.65 -11.92 30.79
C PRO A 741 -26.23 -10.54 30.24
N TRP A 742 -26.66 -9.48 30.91
CA TRP A 742 -26.16 -8.12 30.79
C TRP A 742 -24.95 -7.94 31.71
N LYS A 743 -23.93 -7.22 31.25
CA LYS A 743 -22.71 -6.90 31.98
C LYS A 743 -22.39 -5.40 31.83
N VAL A 744 -22.15 -4.72 32.95
CA VAL A 744 -21.62 -3.35 32.96
C VAL A 744 -20.37 -3.30 33.82
N GLU A 745 -19.31 -2.71 33.27
CA GLU A 745 -18.08 -2.40 33.98
C GLU A 745 -17.56 -1.02 33.53
N GLY A 746 -16.85 -0.32 34.40
CA GLY A 746 -16.21 0.93 34.04
C GLY A 746 -15.36 1.50 35.15
N THR A 747 -14.42 2.36 34.78
CA THR A 747 -13.50 3.03 35.70
C THR A 747 -13.46 4.51 35.35
N ALA A 748 -13.75 5.37 36.33
CA ALA A 748 -13.48 6.79 36.26
C ALA A 748 -12.19 7.11 37.04
N THR A 749 -11.29 7.87 36.41
CA THR A 749 -10.06 8.34 37.02
C THR A 749 -10.05 9.86 37.02
N VAL A 750 -9.87 10.45 38.21
CA VAL A 750 -9.69 11.89 38.39
C VAL A 750 -8.28 12.12 38.92
N ASP A 751 -7.46 12.79 38.12
CA ASP A 751 -6.09 13.13 38.47
C ASP A 751 -5.93 14.65 38.52
N VAL A 752 -5.36 15.17 39.60
CA VAL A 752 -5.16 16.61 39.80
C VAL A 752 -3.80 16.77 40.43
N TRP A 753 -2.94 17.64 39.88
CA TRP A 753 -1.50 17.68 40.19
C TRP A 753 -1.14 17.84 41.69
N PHE A 754 -2.04 18.39 42.51
CA PHE A 754 -1.86 18.62 43.94
C PHE A 754 -2.62 17.63 44.85
N LEU A 755 -3.36 16.68 44.28
CA LEU A 755 -4.14 15.67 44.99
C LEU A 755 -3.68 14.25 44.59
N PRO A 756 -3.91 13.24 45.44
CA PRO A 756 -3.78 11.86 45.00
C PRO A 756 -4.78 11.55 43.89
N THR A 757 -4.39 10.68 42.95
CA THR A 757 -5.29 10.19 41.90
C THR A 757 -6.45 9.42 42.51
N PHE A 758 -7.68 9.78 42.14
CA PHE A 758 -8.89 9.10 42.59
C PHE A 758 -9.39 8.14 41.50
N HIS A 759 -9.55 6.87 41.85
CA HIS A 759 -10.16 5.85 41.00
C HIS A 759 -11.56 5.50 41.54
N PHE A 760 -12.55 5.50 40.66
CA PHE A 760 -13.91 5.07 40.94
C PHE A 760 -14.26 3.93 40.00
N ASP A 761 -14.35 2.72 40.53
CA ASP A 761 -14.75 1.54 39.78
C ASP A 761 -16.26 1.33 39.88
N LEU A 762 -16.87 1.04 38.74
CA LEU A 762 -18.28 0.72 38.57
C LEU A 762 -18.36 -0.69 37.98
N GLY A 763 -18.69 -1.69 38.79
CA GLY A 763 -18.81 -3.07 38.35
C GLY A 763 -17.53 -3.91 38.54
N PRO A 764 -17.50 -5.15 38.01
CA PRO A 764 -18.46 -5.72 37.07
C PRO A 764 -19.82 -6.05 37.73
N PHE A 765 -20.90 -5.51 37.19
CA PHE A 765 -22.28 -5.91 37.52
C PHE A 765 -22.83 -6.78 36.41
N THR A 766 -23.33 -7.96 36.75
CA THR A 766 -23.96 -8.89 35.80
C THR A 766 -25.40 -9.16 36.23
N TRP A 767 -26.37 -9.04 35.33
CA TRP A 767 -27.78 -9.31 35.62
C TRP A 767 -28.53 -9.85 34.39
N GLY A 768 -29.69 -10.47 34.62
CA GLY A 768 -30.48 -11.14 33.57
C GLY A 768 -30.33 -12.66 33.62
N GLU A 769 -31.07 -13.36 32.75
CA GLU A 769 -31.05 -14.82 32.70
C GLU A 769 -29.70 -15.31 32.16
N ASP A 770 -29.12 -16.30 32.83
CA ASP A 770 -28.03 -17.09 32.25
C ASP A 770 -28.56 -17.80 30.99
N PRO A 771 -27.72 -17.97 29.95
CA PRO A 771 -28.16 -18.59 28.71
C PRO A 771 -28.78 -19.96 29.01
N ALA A 772 -30.00 -20.19 28.52
CA ALA A 772 -30.66 -21.49 28.64
C ALA A 772 -29.69 -22.59 28.21
N SER A 773 -29.47 -23.57 29.09
CA SER A 773 -28.59 -24.69 28.82
C SER A 773 -29.15 -25.51 27.66
N ILE A 774 -28.44 -25.46 26.54
CA ILE A 774 -28.54 -26.33 25.35
C ILE A 774 -29.90 -26.18 24.63
N PRO A 775 -29.93 -25.70 23.37
CA PRO A 775 -31.11 -25.84 22.53
C PRO A 775 -31.58 -27.31 22.52
N PRO A 776 -32.89 -27.61 22.47
CA PRO A 776 -33.33 -29.00 22.35
C PRO A 776 -32.57 -29.68 21.22
N ASN A 777 -32.06 -30.90 21.49
CA ASN A 777 -31.17 -31.59 20.58
C ASN A 777 -31.76 -31.56 19.15
N ALA A 778 -31.00 -31.02 18.22
CA ALA A 778 -31.34 -31.06 16.81
C ALA A 778 -31.49 -32.52 16.38
N LYS A 779 -32.39 -32.77 15.43
CA LYS A 779 -32.66 -34.09 14.86
C LYS A 779 -32.05 -34.18 13.46
N PRO A 780 -30.80 -34.64 13.30
CA PRO A 780 -30.09 -34.57 12.02
C PRO A 780 -30.79 -35.34 10.90
N LEU A 781 -31.48 -36.43 11.24
CA LEU A 781 -32.23 -37.23 10.27
C LEU A 781 -33.40 -36.47 9.62
N GLU A 782 -34.13 -35.66 10.40
CA GLU A 782 -35.25 -34.87 9.89
C GLU A 782 -34.75 -33.78 8.93
N LEU A 783 -33.62 -33.13 9.27
CA LEU A 783 -32.99 -32.10 8.43
C LEU A 783 -32.48 -32.66 7.10
N VAL A 784 -31.82 -33.82 7.13
CA VAL A 784 -31.34 -34.49 5.91
C VAL A 784 -32.52 -34.96 5.07
N THR A 785 -33.57 -35.52 5.68
CA THR A 785 -34.78 -35.96 4.96
C THR A 785 -35.46 -34.79 4.26
N GLN A 786 -35.60 -33.65 4.93
CA GLN A 786 -36.17 -32.45 4.33
C GLN A 786 -35.34 -31.97 3.14
N ALA A 787 -34.02 -31.91 3.29
CA ALA A 787 -33.12 -31.48 2.23
C ALA A 787 -33.14 -32.42 1.01
N LEU A 788 -33.21 -33.74 1.22
CA LEU A 788 -33.28 -34.71 0.13
C LEU A 788 -34.63 -34.73 -0.59
N ASN A 789 -35.69 -34.21 0.02
CA ASN A 789 -37.01 -34.09 -0.61
C ASN A 789 -37.16 -32.81 -1.46
N GLU A 790 -36.19 -31.89 -1.42
CA GLU A 790 -36.19 -30.71 -2.27
C GLU A 790 -35.87 -31.12 -3.73
N PRO A 791 -36.64 -30.68 -4.75
CA PRO A 791 -36.37 -31.03 -6.15
C PRO A 791 -34.95 -30.64 -6.61
N GLU A 792 -34.40 -29.55 -6.06
CA GLU A 792 -33.06 -29.03 -6.36
C GLU A 792 -31.92 -29.92 -5.84
N ALA A 793 -32.21 -30.80 -4.87
CA ALA A 793 -31.23 -31.75 -4.36
C ALA A 793 -30.85 -32.81 -5.39
N TRP A 794 -31.67 -32.99 -6.43
CA TRP A 794 -31.52 -34.02 -7.46
C TRP A 794 -31.14 -33.42 -8.82
N LYS A 795 -30.10 -33.99 -9.43
CA LYS A 795 -29.61 -33.59 -10.76
C LYS A 795 -29.38 -34.79 -11.64
N ALA A 796 -29.69 -34.66 -12.92
CA ALA A 796 -29.32 -35.63 -13.94
C ALA A 796 -28.07 -35.13 -14.68
N LEU A 797 -26.95 -35.83 -14.54
CA LEU A 797 -25.67 -35.46 -15.13
C LEU A 797 -25.27 -36.47 -16.20
N LEU A 798 -24.88 -35.98 -17.38
CA LEU A 798 -24.30 -36.83 -18.42
C LEU A 798 -22.89 -37.32 -18.03
N PRO A 799 -22.43 -38.47 -18.56
CA PRO A 799 -21.04 -38.89 -18.43
C PRO A 799 -20.09 -37.84 -19.02
N ALA A 800 -18.86 -37.76 -18.51
CA ALA A 800 -17.87 -36.74 -18.92
C ALA A 800 -17.59 -36.72 -20.45
N ASP A 801 -17.71 -37.88 -21.11
CA ASP A 801 -17.52 -38.03 -22.56
C ASP A 801 -18.85 -38.08 -23.35
N GLY A 802 -19.98 -37.76 -22.70
CA GLY A 802 -21.32 -37.87 -23.27
C GLY A 802 -21.90 -36.52 -23.66
N ASP A 803 -22.01 -36.26 -24.96
CA ASP A 803 -22.71 -35.08 -25.48
C ASP A 803 -24.19 -35.37 -25.77
N GLN A 804 -25.06 -34.44 -25.39
CA GLN A 804 -26.45 -34.46 -25.79
C GLN A 804 -26.60 -33.89 -27.21
N LEU A 805 -26.60 -34.78 -28.21
CA LEU A 805 -26.57 -34.37 -29.62
C LEU A 805 -27.92 -33.85 -30.16
N ALA A 806 -29.05 -34.30 -29.60
CA ALA A 806 -30.38 -33.87 -30.02
C ALA A 806 -31.41 -33.93 -28.88
N ILE A 807 -32.35 -32.98 -28.87
CA ILE A 807 -33.57 -33.00 -28.06
C ILE A 807 -34.73 -33.14 -29.04
N LEU A 808 -35.39 -34.30 -29.05
CA LEU A 808 -36.44 -34.61 -30.04
C LEU A 808 -37.83 -34.01 -29.70
N GLY A 809 -37.97 -33.36 -28.54
CA GLY A 809 -39.18 -32.65 -28.15
C GLY A 809 -39.16 -32.19 -26.71
N ARG A 810 -39.97 -31.17 -26.40
CA ARG A 810 -40.22 -30.72 -25.02
C ARG A 810 -41.22 -31.69 -24.39
N ILE A 811 -40.83 -32.35 -23.31
CA ILE A 811 -41.74 -33.21 -22.54
C ILE A 811 -42.37 -32.33 -21.46
N GLU A 812 -43.69 -32.14 -21.51
CA GLU A 812 -44.45 -31.57 -20.39
C GLU A 812 -44.85 -32.72 -19.46
N GLY A 813 -44.19 -32.82 -18.31
CA GLY A 813 -44.48 -33.82 -17.28
C GLY A 813 -43.88 -33.41 -15.94
N GLU A 814 -44.49 -33.86 -14.84
CA GLU A 814 -43.98 -33.62 -13.49
C GLU A 814 -42.81 -34.60 -13.19
N GLY A 815 -41.63 -34.07 -12.83
CA GLY A 815 -40.46 -34.85 -12.39
C GLY A 815 -39.13 -34.44 -13.01
N LEU A 816 -38.03 -34.94 -12.45
CA LEU A 816 -36.67 -34.73 -12.99
C LEU A 816 -36.47 -35.62 -14.23
N LEU A 817 -36.33 -34.99 -15.41
CA LEU A 817 -36.01 -35.68 -16.65
C LEU A 817 -34.51 -36.03 -16.68
N ALA A 818 -34.18 -37.29 -16.89
CA ALA A 818 -32.81 -37.78 -17.01
C ALA A 818 -32.58 -38.46 -18.36
N HIS A 819 -31.44 -38.17 -18.99
CA HIS A 819 -31.01 -38.90 -20.19
C HIS A 819 -30.78 -40.39 -19.84
N PRO A 820 -31.00 -41.36 -20.75
CA PRO A 820 -30.77 -42.78 -20.46
C PRO A 820 -29.32 -43.12 -20.06
N LEU A 821 -28.36 -42.29 -20.46
CA LEU A 821 -26.95 -42.37 -20.06
C LEU A 821 -26.61 -41.50 -18.84
N ALA A 822 -27.53 -40.68 -18.35
CA ALA A 822 -27.26 -39.80 -17.22
C ALA A 822 -27.13 -40.59 -15.91
N ALA A 823 -26.20 -40.15 -15.07
CA ALA A 823 -26.17 -40.49 -13.67
C ALA A 823 -27.10 -39.54 -12.90
N LEU A 824 -27.79 -40.09 -11.90
CA LEU A 824 -28.56 -39.29 -10.95
C LEU A 824 -27.64 -38.92 -9.79
N GLU A 825 -27.42 -37.64 -9.60
CA GLU A 825 -26.69 -37.10 -8.46
C GLU A 825 -27.68 -36.52 -7.45
N VAL A 826 -27.56 -36.95 -6.19
CA VAL A 826 -28.28 -36.37 -5.08
C VAL A 826 -27.30 -35.73 -4.12
N THR A 827 -27.50 -34.46 -3.78
CA THR A 827 -26.63 -33.68 -2.89
C THR A 827 -27.44 -32.84 -1.90
N GLN A 828 -26.96 -32.70 -0.67
CA GLN A 828 -27.53 -31.75 0.29
C GLN A 828 -26.44 -31.00 1.07
N SER A 829 -26.73 -29.76 1.46
CA SER A 829 -25.78 -28.86 2.12
C SER A 829 -26.11 -28.58 3.59
N ARG A 830 -27.07 -29.31 4.18
CA ARG A 830 -27.53 -29.07 5.56
C ARG A 830 -26.63 -29.73 6.60
N LEU A 831 -26.09 -30.91 6.31
CA LEU A 831 -25.32 -31.71 7.27
C LEU A 831 -24.24 -32.55 6.58
N PRO A 832 -23.01 -32.66 7.10
CA PRO A 832 -22.06 -33.64 6.59
C PRO A 832 -22.55 -35.06 6.87
N LEU A 833 -22.70 -35.85 5.81
CA LEU A 833 -23.07 -37.26 5.84
C LEU A 833 -21.85 -38.12 6.12
N GLU A 834 -22.07 -39.36 6.58
CA GLU A 834 -21.03 -40.34 6.90
C GLU A 834 -19.93 -39.86 7.87
N THR A 835 -20.18 -38.74 8.55
CA THR A 835 -19.22 -38.04 9.40
C THR A 835 -19.76 -37.97 10.82
N HIS A 836 -18.88 -38.05 11.81
CA HIS A 836 -19.26 -37.84 13.20
C HIS A 836 -19.61 -36.37 13.44
N ILE A 837 -20.70 -36.10 14.15
CA ILE A 837 -21.17 -34.76 14.50
C ILE A 837 -21.49 -34.70 15.99
N ASP A 838 -21.04 -33.63 16.65
CA ASP A 838 -21.27 -33.36 18.07
C ASP A 838 -22.41 -32.36 18.29
N ARG A 839 -22.58 -31.43 17.35
CA ARG A 839 -23.54 -30.32 17.42
C ARG A 839 -24.03 -29.90 16.04
N ILE A 840 -25.08 -29.10 15.99
CA ILE A 840 -25.48 -28.33 14.80
C ILE A 840 -25.64 -26.88 15.26
N GLY A 841 -24.70 -26.03 14.87
CA GLY A 841 -24.60 -24.67 15.40
C GLY A 841 -24.34 -24.70 16.92
N SER A 842 -25.27 -24.19 17.72
CA SER A 842 -25.20 -24.20 19.18
C SER A 842 -25.99 -25.36 19.84
N ALA A 843 -26.76 -26.12 19.05
CA ALA A 843 -27.59 -27.22 19.55
C ALA A 843 -26.82 -28.55 19.59
N GLY A 844 -26.99 -29.33 20.66
CA GLY A 844 -26.56 -30.73 20.66
C GLY A 844 -27.34 -31.55 19.61
N VAL A 845 -26.85 -32.73 19.27
CA VAL A 845 -27.55 -33.64 18.34
C VAL A 845 -28.08 -34.87 19.07
N ASN A 846 -29.21 -35.42 18.63
CA ASN A 846 -29.71 -36.69 19.14
C ASN A 846 -29.11 -37.91 18.42
N ALA A 847 -28.43 -37.70 17.29
CA ALA A 847 -27.75 -38.71 16.50
C ALA A 847 -26.42 -38.14 16.01
N HIS A 848 -25.32 -38.82 16.31
CA HIS A 848 -23.98 -38.32 16.03
C HIS A 848 -23.44 -38.66 14.63
N ARG A 849 -24.25 -39.28 13.77
CA ARG A 849 -23.88 -39.62 12.39
C ARG A 849 -25.14 -39.91 11.58
N VAL A 850 -25.23 -39.39 10.37
CA VAL A 850 -26.26 -39.75 9.40
C VAL A 850 -25.57 -40.44 8.23
N ALA A 851 -25.99 -41.67 7.94
CA ALA A 851 -25.44 -42.48 6.86
C ALA A 851 -26.45 -42.62 5.72
N LEU A 852 -25.97 -42.57 4.48
CA LEU A 852 -26.78 -42.92 3.32
C LEU A 852 -26.74 -44.44 3.15
N GLY A 853 -27.91 -45.07 3.17
CA GLY A 853 -28.04 -46.49 2.86
C GLY A 853 -27.67 -46.79 1.40
N LEU A 854 -27.59 -48.08 1.07
CA LEU A 854 -27.42 -48.52 -0.31
C LEU A 854 -28.57 -47.99 -1.17
N ALA A 855 -28.23 -47.29 -2.26
CA ALA A 855 -29.23 -46.82 -3.21
C ALA A 855 -29.97 -48.01 -3.83
N GLN A 856 -31.30 -47.94 -3.84
CA GLN A 856 -32.18 -48.95 -4.43
C GLN A 856 -32.95 -48.36 -5.61
N THR A 857 -33.09 -49.16 -6.66
CA THR A 857 -33.95 -48.88 -7.82
C THR A 857 -35.09 -49.89 -7.85
N SER A 858 -36.11 -49.67 -8.67
CA SER A 858 -37.18 -50.65 -8.91
C SER A 858 -36.67 -51.99 -9.48
N ALA A 859 -35.43 -52.04 -9.98
CA ALA A 859 -34.76 -53.23 -10.49
C ALA A 859 -33.79 -53.90 -9.50
N GLY A 860 -33.60 -53.35 -8.29
CA GLY A 860 -32.66 -53.85 -7.27
C GLY A 860 -31.63 -52.81 -6.81
N PRO A 861 -30.59 -53.22 -6.04
CA PRO A 861 -29.52 -52.32 -5.59
C PRO A 861 -28.81 -51.67 -6.78
N ALA A 862 -28.54 -50.37 -6.68
CA ALA A 862 -27.82 -49.65 -7.73
C ALA A 862 -26.39 -50.18 -7.89
N ALA A 863 -25.96 -50.42 -9.13
CA ALA A 863 -24.70 -51.09 -9.45
C ALA A 863 -23.46 -50.18 -9.33
N ALA A 864 -23.61 -48.87 -9.52
CA ALA A 864 -22.52 -47.90 -9.39
C ALA A 864 -22.98 -46.71 -8.53
N VAL A 865 -22.46 -46.63 -7.29
CA VAL A 865 -22.70 -45.53 -6.35
C VAL A 865 -21.35 -44.93 -5.95
N SER A 866 -21.15 -43.65 -6.22
CA SER A 866 -19.97 -42.91 -5.73
C SER A 866 -20.38 -41.79 -4.78
N THR A 867 -19.58 -41.56 -3.74
CA THR A 867 -19.82 -40.48 -2.78
C THR A 867 -19.56 -39.12 -3.43
N VAL A 868 -20.45 -38.16 -3.17
CA VAL A 868 -20.25 -36.75 -3.55
C VAL A 868 -19.92 -35.95 -2.30
N THR A 869 -18.88 -35.11 -2.36
CA THR A 869 -18.46 -34.26 -1.25
C THR A 869 -18.87 -32.81 -1.47
N ALA A 870 -19.06 -32.08 -0.38
CA ALA A 870 -19.28 -30.63 -0.39
C ALA A 870 -18.56 -29.98 0.80
N PRO A 871 -18.25 -28.67 0.71
CA PRO A 871 -17.60 -27.96 1.80
C PRO A 871 -18.58 -27.74 2.97
N PHE A 872 -18.17 -28.14 4.17
CA PHE A 872 -18.87 -27.82 5.43
C PHE A 872 -17.91 -27.17 6.42
N ALA A 873 -18.43 -26.25 7.24
CA ALA A 873 -17.66 -25.62 8.31
C ALA A 873 -17.54 -26.57 9.51
N PRO A 874 -16.36 -27.16 9.80
CA PRO A 874 -16.23 -28.18 10.86
C PRO A 874 -16.63 -27.64 12.24
N GLY A 875 -16.36 -26.36 12.50
CA GLY A 875 -16.71 -25.70 13.76
C GLY A 875 -18.21 -25.65 14.07
N GLN A 876 -19.07 -25.78 13.06
CA GLN A 876 -20.52 -25.86 13.25
C GLN A 876 -21.01 -27.26 13.64
N PHE A 877 -20.21 -28.31 13.40
CA PHE A 877 -20.62 -29.71 13.55
C PHE A 877 -19.81 -30.49 14.60
N LEU A 878 -18.53 -30.18 14.76
CA LEU A 878 -17.61 -30.84 15.69
C LEU A 878 -17.38 -29.99 16.93
N LYS A 879 -17.14 -30.64 18.08
CA LYS A 879 -16.63 -29.99 19.28
C LYS A 879 -15.10 -29.94 19.20
N LEU A 880 -14.56 -28.79 18.83
CA LEU A 880 -13.12 -28.54 18.67
C LEU A 880 -12.65 -27.61 19.79
N GLU A 881 -11.44 -27.84 20.31
CA GLU A 881 -10.74 -26.94 21.24
C GLU A 881 -10.19 -25.71 20.48
N ASP A 882 -10.03 -24.56 21.17
CA ASP A 882 -9.74 -23.25 20.54
C ASP A 882 -8.49 -23.26 19.62
N ASP A 883 -7.41 -23.94 20.02
CA ASP A 883 -6.19 -24.05 19.23
C ASP A 883 -6.37 -24.87 17.94
N GLN A 884 -7.31 -25.81 17.92
CA GLN A 884 -7.63 -26.64 16.76
C GLN A 884 -8.56 -25.94 15.76
N LEU A 885 -9.39 -25.00 16.23
CA LEU A 885 -10.20 -24.12 15.38
C LEU A 885 -9.32 -23.13 14.61
N LEU A 886 -8.26 -22.62 15.25
CA LEU A 886 -7.33 -21.65 14.66
C LEU A 886 -6.38 -22.27 13.62
N ALA A 887 -6.09 -23.57 13.73
CA ALA A 887 -5.17 -24.28 12.85
C ALA A 887 -5.84 -24.90 11.61
N ARG A 888 -7.17 -24.77 11.46
CA ARG A 888 -7.95 -25.48 10.44
C ARG A 888 -8.57 -24.52 9.42
N SER A 889 -8.76 -24.99 8.20
CA SER A 889 -9.50 -24.27 7.16
C SER A 889 -10.92 -23.95 7.64
N GLY A 890 -11.47 -22.80 7.25
CA GLY A 890 -12.85 -22.41 7.60
C GLY A 890 -13.91 -23.41 7.08
N PHE A 891 -13.58 -24.17 6.04
CA PHE A 891 -14.40 -25.24 5.46
C PHE A 891 -13.53 -26.45 5.09
N ASP A 892 -14.02 -27.67 5.36
CA ASP A 892 -13.45 -28.95 4.93
C ASP A 892 -14.46 -29.70 4.04
N ASP A 893 -13.99 -30.47 3.07
CA ASP A 893 -14.85 -31.31 2.22
C ASP A 893 -15.32 -32.57 2.98
N TYR A 894 -16.65 -32.70 3.13
CA TYR A 894 -17.27 -33.89 3.71
C TYR A 894 -18.30 -34.52 2.76
N PRO A 895 -18.62 -35.82 2.92
CA PRO A 895 -19.69 -36.45 2.17
C PRO A 895 -21.00 -35.66 2.31
N SER A 896 -21.61 -35.29 1.19
CA SER A 896 -22.83 -34.48 1.10
C SER A 896 -23.97 -35.24 0.42
N GLY A 897 -23.64 -36.29 -0.33
CA GLY A 897 -24.60 -37.05 -1.10
C GLY A 897 -23.96 -38.22 -1.85
N CYS A 898 -24.65 -38.71 -2.87
CA CYS A 898 -24.15 -39.78 -3.71
C CYS A 898 -24.58 -39.60 -5.17
N ARG A 899 -23.82 -40.22 -6.07
CA ARG A 899 -24.12 -40.31 -7.49
C ARG A 899 -24.43 -41.75 -7.83
N ILE A 900 -25.55 -41.97 -8.48
CA ILE A 900 -26.10 -43.26 -8.86
C ILE A 900 -26.08 -43.36 -10.38
N ALA A 901 -25.37 -44.35 -10.91
CA ALA A 901 -25.33 -44.63 -12.35
C ALA A 901 -25.71 -46.09 -12.63
N ALA A 902 -26.30 -46.33 -13.80
CA ALA A 902 -26.61 -47.68 -14.29
C ALA A 902 -25.34 -48.44 -14.71
N ALA A 903 -24.32 -47.72 -15.22
CA ALA A 903 -23.01 -48.25 -15.59
C ALA A 903 -21.95 -47.14 -15.55
N THR A 904 -20.67 -47.49 -15.36
CA THR A 904 -19.53 -46.55 -15.43
C THR A 904 -19.10 -46.24 -16.86
N THR A 905 -19.56 -47.04 -17.83
CA THR A 905 -19.25 -46.91 -19.26
C THR A 905 -20.54 -47.07 -20.05
N PRO A 906 -20.80 -46.25 -21.09
CA PRO A 906 -21.97 -46.40 -21.94
C PRO A 906 -22.00 -47.79 -22.59
N THR A 907 -23.01 -48.60 -22.26
CA THR A 907 -23.30 -49.84 -22.97
C THR A 907 -24.35 -49.57 -24.03
N HIS A 908 -24.07 -49.92 -25.27
CA HIS A 908 -25.01 -49.77 -26.38
C HIS A 908 -25.53 -51.15 -26.80
N GLY A 909 -26.80 -51.18 -27.21
CA GLY A 909 -27.38 -52.34 -27.88
C GLY A 909 -26.82 -52.50 -29.30
N PRO A 910 -27.13 -53.62 -29.98
CA PRO A 910 -26.82 -53.77 -31.39
C PRO A 910 -27.40 -52.62 -32.21
N ALA A 911 -26.64 -52.15 -33.21
CA ALA A 911 -27.06 -51.05 -34.06
C ALA A 911 -28.40 -51.37 -34.75
N VAL A 912 -29.37 -50.48 -34.58
CA VAL A 912 -30.65 -50.56 -35.29
C VAL A 912 -30.61 -49.53 -36.42
N PRO A 913 -30.68 -49.95 -37.70
CA PRO A 913 -30.78 -49.01 -38.80
C PRO A 913 -32.16 -48.34 -38.79
N ASP A 914 -32.18 -47.00 -38.84
CA ASP A 914 -33.39 -46.20 -39.00
C ASP A 914 -33.13 -45.06 -39.99
N ASP A 915 -34.16 -44.64 -40.70
CA ASP A 915 -34.06 -43.72 -41.84
C ASP A 915 -34.20 -42.28 -41.33
N VAL A 916 -33.09 -41.69 -40.84
CA VAL A 916 -33.10 -40.33 -40.28
C VAL A 916 -33.16 -39.30 -41.41
N ARG A 917 -34.26 -38.55 -41.51
CA ARG A 917 -34.40 -37.41 -42.43
C ARG A 917 -34.19 -36.10 -41.69
N TRP A 918 -33.14 -35.36 -42.03
CA TRP A 918 -32.93 -34.00 -41.52
C TRP A 918 -33.26 -32.96 -42.60
N HIS A 919 -33.81 -31.83 -42.16
CA HIS A 919 -33.93 -30.62 -42.97
C HIS A 919 -32.84 -29.63 -42.55
N THR A 920 -31.86 -29.39 -43.42
CA THR A 920 -30.83 -28.38 -43.21
C THR A 920 -31.34 -27.03 -43.71
N TRP A 921 -31.44 -26.05 -42.82
CA TRP A 921 -31.74 -24.67 -43.18
C TRP A 921 -30.42 -23.90 -43.26
N PHE A 922 -30.07 -23.40 -44.45
CA PHE A 922 -28.95 -22.50 -44.62
C PHE A 922 -29.41 -21.06 -44.36
N ARG A 923 -28.71 -20.34 -43.48
CA ARG A 923 -28.85 -18.89 -43.34
C ARG A 923 -27.98 -18.27 -44.42
N ASP A 924 -28.60 -17.54 -45.33
CA ASP A 924 -27.94 -16.92 -46.48
C ASP A 924 -26.86 -15.92 -45.98
N GLU A 925 -25.59 -16.15 -46.33
CA GLU A 925 -24.46 -15.29 -45.92
C GLU A 925 -24.49 -13.92 -46.62
N ASP A 926 -25.25 -13.81 -47.72
CA ASP A 926 -25.42 -12.58 -48.51
C ASP A 926 -26.72 -11.80 -48.18
N ALA A 927 -27.41 -12.15 -47.08
CA ALA A 927 -28.52 -11.34 -46.59
C ALA A 927 -27.99 -10.04 -45.94
N ASP A 928 -27.72 -9.04 -46.79
CA ASP A 928 -27.43 -7.66 -46.42
C ASP A 928 -28.35 -7.17 -45.30
N SER A 929 -27.72 -6.74 -44.20
CA SER A 929 -28.23 -5.89 -43.11
C SER A 929 -29.72 -6.01 -42.78
N ILE A 930 -30.06 -6.49 -41.57
CA ILE A 930 -31.32 -6.10 -40.94
C ILE A 930 -31.30 -4.57 -40.80
N PRO A 931 -32.10 -3.81 -41.57
CA PRO A 931 -32.10 -2.37 -41.48
C PRO A 931 -32.98 -2.00 -40.29
N GLY A 932 -32.40 -1.39 -39.26
CA GLY A 932 -33.15 -0.47 -38.40
C GLY A 932 -33.84 -1.02 -37.15
N GLN A 933 -33.35 -2.10 -36.53
CA GLN A 933 -33.56 -2.26 -35.09
C GLN A 933 -32.32 -1.75 -34.37
N ALA A 934 -32.44 -0.56 -33.77
CA ALA A 934 -31.51 -0.13 -32.74
C ALA A 934 -31.50 -1.25 -31.69
N PHE A 935 -30.33 -1.88 -31.48
CA PHE A 935 -30.13 -2.73 -30.32
C PHE A 935 -30.31 -1.84 -29.09
N ASP A 936 -31.50 -1.87 -28.50
CA ASP A 936 -31.67 -1.34 -27.16
C ASP A 936 -30.89 -2.27 -26.24
N PHE A 937 -29.74 -1.79 -25.77
CA PHE A 937 -28.96 -2.48 -24.77
C PHE A 937 -29.82 -2.80 -23.54
N GLY A 938 -30.90 -2.06 -23.29
CA GLY A 938 -31.91 -2.37 -22.27
C GLY A 938 -32.61 -3.71 -22.46
N ASP A 939 -32.98 -4.10 -23.68
CA ASP A 939 -33.64 -5.38 -23.94
C ASP A 939 -32.65 -6.56 -23.88
N LEU A 940 -31.43 -6.33 -24.35
CA LEU A 940 -30.37 -7.35 -24.29
C LEU A 940 -29.89 -7.55 -22.86
N VAL A 941 -29.79 -6.48 -22.07
CA VAL A 941 -29.54 -6.52 -20.62
C VAL A 941 -30.74 -7.07 -19.87
N ALA A 942 -31.98 -6.77 -20.25
CA ALA A 942 -33.17 -7.35 -19.61
C ALA A 942 -33.21 -8.87 -19.82
N VAL A 943 -32.89 -9.37 -21.01
CA VAL A 943 -32.80 -10.81 -21.28
C VAL A 943 -31.60 -11.43 -20.57
N PHE A 944 -30.43 -10.76 -20.53
CA PHE A 944 -29.25 -11.25 -19.80
C PHE A 944 -29.42 -11.21 -18.28
N VAL A 945 -30.18 -10.23 -17.77
CA VAL A 945 -30.56 -10.14 -16.36
C VAL A 945 -31.57 -11.24 -16.09
N GLU A 946 -32.66 -11.35 -16.84
CA GLU A 946 -33.74 -12.34 -16.62
C GLU A 946 -33.28 -13.80 -16.77
N HIS A 947 -32.28 -14.07 -17.61
CA HIS A 947 -31.75 -15.43 -17.87
C HIS A 947 -30.33 -15.64 -17.30
N GLY A 948 -29.75 -14.62 -16.67
CA GLY A 948 -28.45 -14.69 -16.03
C GLY A 948 -28.51 -15.47 -14.72
N ILE A 949 -27.40 -16.16 -14.41
CA ILE A 949 -27.18 -16.88 -13.15
C ILE A 949 -27.53 -16.01 -11.91
N PRO A 950 -27.28 -14.68 -11.88
CA PRO A 950 -27.67 -13.83 -10.75
C PRO A 950 -29.18 -13.66 -10.55
N ALA A 951 -30.00 -13.58 -11.60
CA ALA A 951 -31.44 -13.41 -11.43
C ALA A 951 -32.18 -14.71 -11.13
N ARG A 952 -31.68 -15.87 -11.60
CA ARG A 952 -32.15 -17.17 -11.11
C ARG A 952 -31.89 -17.31 -9.61
N ARG A 953 -30.69 -16.91 -9.15
CA ARG A 953 -30.35 -16.86 -7.72
C ARG A 953 -31.12 -15.81 -6.92
N LEU A 954 -31.53 -14.69 -7.53
CA LEU A 954 -32.34 -13.64 -6.88
C LEU A 954 -33.81 -14.05 -6.76
N ALA A 955 -34.32 -14.87 -7.68
CA ALA A 955 -35.65 -15.46 -7.59
C ALA A 955 -35.73 -16.57 -6.51
N GLU A 956 -34.60 -17.23 -6.23
CA GLU A 956 -34.49 -18.35 -5.27
C GLU A 956 -34.04 -17.91 -3.86
N ARG A 957 -33.51 -16.69 -3.68
CA ARG A 957 -33.15 -16.14 -2.36
C ARG A 957 -34.29 -15.35 -1.73
N GLU A 958 -35.31 -16.05 -1.27
CA GLU A 958 -36.16 -15.53 -0.18
C GLU A 958 -35.68 -16.13 1.15
N ASN A 959 -35.42 -15.25 2.13
CA ASN A 959 -35.07 -15.64 3.50
C ASN A 959 -36.25 -16.42 4.12
N PRO A 960 -36.08 -17.68 4.54
CA PRO A 960 -37.17 -18.50 5.09
C PRO A 960 -37.72 -17.97 6.43
N TYR A 961 -37.14 -16.91 7.01
CA TYR A 961 -37.53 -16.33 8.29
C TYR A 961 -38.26 -14.98 8.21
N LEU A 962 -38.60 -14.46 7.02
CA LEU A 962 -39.41 -13.24 6.90
C LEU A 962 -40.82 -13.58 6.40
N ALA A 963 -41.84 -13.10 7.14
CA ALA A 963 -43.24 -13.28 6.79
C ALA A 963 -43.58 -12.57 5.47
N ARG A 964 -44.33 -13.26 4.60
CA ARG A 964 -44.83 -12.75 3.32
C ARG A 964 -45.62 -11.45 3.52
N VAL A 965 -45.23 -10.40 2.80
CA VAL A 965 -46.09 -9.25 2.49
C VAL A 965 -46.50 -9.39 1.02
N ASP A 966 -47.80 -9.27 0.76
CA ASP A 966 -48.41 -9.48 -0.55
C ASP A 966 -47.78 -8.61 -1.65
N LYS A 967 -47.38 -9.27 -2.74
CA LYS A 967 -46.77 -8.63 -3.92
C LYS A 967 -47.83 -7.76 -4.63
N VAL A 968 -47.43 -6.52 -4.91
CA VAL A 968 -48.09 -5.59 -5.83
C VAL A 968 -48.26 -6.25 -7.20
N THR A 969 -49.50 -6.20 -7.67
CA THR A 969 -50.02 -6.73 -8.93
C THR A 969 -49.28 -6.14 -10.13
N ARG A 970 -48.73 -6.99 -11.01
CA ARG A 970 -48.42 -6.60 -12.40
C ARG A 970 -49.73 -6.33 -13.13
N LYS A 971 -49.92 -5.07 -13.56
CA LYS A 971 -51.01 -4.62 -14.42
C LYS A 971 -50.68 -5.01 -15.86
N GLY A 972 -51.66 -5.64 -16.53
CA GLY A 972 -51.49 -6.38 -17.76
C GLY A 972 -51.16 -5.59 -19.02
N ALA A 973 -50.66 -6.34 -20.00
CA ALA A 973 -50.99 -6.23 -21.41
C ALA A 973 -51.38 -7.63 -21.89
N ASP A 974 -52.47 -7.68 -22.64
CA ASP A 974 -53.32 -8.85 -22.85
C ASP A 974 -52.72 -9.94 -23.75
N ALA A 975 -53.16 -11.16 -23.45
CA ALA A 975 -52.93 -12.38 -24.20
C ALA A 975 -53.67 -12.42 -25.55
N VAL A 976 -53.13 -13.15 -26.53
CA VAL A 976 -53.95 -13.87 -27.51
C VAL A 976 -53.91 -15.37 -27.20
N THR A 977 -54.97 -15.73 -26.48
CA THR A 977 -55.80 -16.95 -26.38
C THR A 977 -55.48 -18.19 -27.23
N ILE A 978 -55.51 -19.35 -26.56
CA ILE A 978 -56.44 -20.44 -26.92
C ILE A 978 -57.24 -20.83 -25.65
N LEU A 979 -58.56 -20.62 -25.71
CA LEU A 979 -59.62 -21.18 -24.86
C LEU A 979 -60.59 -21.88 -25.84
N PRO A 980 -61.56 -22.71 -25.39
CA PRO A 980 -61.43 -23.87 -24.51
C PRO A 980 -62.30 -25.07 -24.98
N ALA A 981 -62.10 -26.21 -24.33
CA ALA A 981 -63.10 -27.23 -23.96
C ALA A 981 -64.12 -27.73 -25.02
N GLY A 982 -63.69 -28.72 -25.81
CA GLY A 982 -64.19 -30.09 -25.67
C GLY A 982 -62.96 -30.95 -25.36
N THR A 983 -62.93 -31.80 -24.34
CA THR A 983 -63.89 -32.88 -24.13
C THR A 983 -64.02 -33.24 -22.64
N SER A 984 -65.09 -32.79 -22.00
CA SER A 984 -65.72 -33.65 -21.00
C SER A 984 -66.39 -34.80 -21.72
N HIS A 985 -65.83 -35.99 -21.60
CA HIS A 985 -66.45 -37.21 -22.07
C HIS A 985 -66.25 -38.33 -21.03
N VAL A 986 -67.28 -38.62 -20.21
CA VAL A 986 -67.42 -39.96 -19.60
C VAL A 986 -67.74 -40.92 -20.72
N ARG A 987 -66.73 -41.47 -21.37
CA ARG A 987 -66.93 -42.56 -22.32
C ARG A 987 -66.72 -43.89 -21.59
N ARG A 988 -67.80 -44.68 -21.38
CA ARG A 988 -67.68 -46.07 -21.84
C ARG A 988 -67.38 -46.01 -23.34
N VAL A 989 -66.95 -47.10 -23.95
CA VAL A 989 -66.57 -47.21 -25.38
C VAL A 989 -67.48 -46.44 -26.38
N THR A 990 -68.69 -46.03 -26.00
CA THR A 990 -69.62 -45.27 -26.85
C THR A 990 -70.32 -44.09 -26.15
N ASP A 991 -69.57 -43.03 -25.90
CA ASP A 991 -70.05 -41.61 -25.92
C ASP A 991 -70.06 -40.87 -24.60
N GLY A 992 -69.45 -39.69 -24.64
CA GLY A 992 -69.00 -39.01 -23.46
C GLY A 992 -69.95 -37.98 -22.91
N GLY A 993 -70.13 -37.94 -21.61
CA GLY A 993 -70.76 -36.79 -20.95
C GLY A 993 -70.33 -36.62 -19.50
N VAL A 994 -69.84 -35.43 -19.14
CA VAL A 994 -69.88 -34.98 -17.74
C VAL A 994 -71.28 -34.42 -17.50
N VAL A 995 -71.86 -34.73 -16.34
CA VAL A 995 -72.43 -33.79 -15.36
C VAL A 995 -72.93 -34.70 -14.24
N LEU A 996 -72.22 -34.73 -13.10
CA LEU A 996 -72.44 -33.83 -11.97
C LEU A 996 -73.87 -33.91 -11.46
N ALA A 997 -73.99 -33.92 -10.14
CA ALA A 997 -75.22 -33.60 -9.43
C ALA A 997 -76.34 -34.57 -9.81
N ASP A 998 -76.48 -35.68 -9.08
CA ASP A 998 -77.30 -35.52 -7.91
C ASP A 998 -77.38 -36.84 -7.14
N LEU A 999 -77.18 -36.91 -5.84
CA LEU A 999 -78.09 -37.80 -5.12
C LEU A 999 -78.74 -36.90 -4.07
N GLY A 1000 -79.65 -35.99 -4.41
CA GLY A 1000 -80.57 -35.90 -5.54
C GLY A 1000 -80.62 -34.50 -6.16
N ILE A 1001 -81.46 -34.31 -7.18
CA ILE A 1001 -82.36 -35.26 -7.84
C ILE A 1001 -81.70 -36.11 -8.96
N MET A 1002 -81.38 -37.38 -8.65
CA MET A 1002 -81.11 -38.43 -9.65
C MET A 1002 -82.38 -39.28 -9.84
N PRO A 1003 -82.81 -39.53 -11.08
CA PRO A 1003 -83.91 -40.45 -11.39
C PRO A 1003 -83.57 -41.92 -11.09
N ALA A 1004 -84.60 -42.72 -10.86
CA ALA A 1004 -84.53 -44.10 -10.35
C ALA A 1004 -83.65 -45.10 -11.13
N SER A 1005 -83.33 -44.83 -12.40
CA SER A 1005 -82.51 -45.73 -13.23
C SER A 1005 -80.99 -45.60 -12.98
N GLN A 1006 -80.48 -44.42 -12.63
CA GLN A 1006 -79.05 -44.21 -12.29
C GLN A 1006 -78.72 -44.73 -10.89
N ALA A 1007 -79.67 -44.66 -9.95
CA ALA A 1007 -79.59 -45.31 -8.65
C ALA A 1007 -79.51 -46.85 -8.78
N ALA A 1008 -80.24 -47.44 -9.75
CA ALA A 1008 -80.23 -48.88 -9.99
C ALA A 1008 -78.89 -49.38 -10.55
N TRP A 1009 -78.18 -48.59 -11.36
CA TRP A 1009 -76.87 -48.98 -11.88
C TRP A 1009 -75.75 -48.89 -10.83
N ALA A 1010 -75.76 -47.85 -9.98
CA ALA A 1010 -74.87 -47.78 -8.82
C ALA A 1010 -75.13 -48.94 -7.84
N ALA A 1011 -76.38 -49.37 -7.69
CA ALA A 1011 -76.76 -50.55 -6.91
C ALA A 1011 -76.33 -51.88 -7.56
N ASP A 1012 -76.43 -52.03 -8.89
CA ASP A 1012 -75.96 -53.24 -9.60
C ASP A 1012 -74.43 -53.40 -9.55
N VAL A 1013 -73.66 -52.32 -9.53
CA VAL A 1013 -72.18 -52.35 -9.34
C VAL A 1013 -71.81 -52.70 -7.90
N VAL A 1014 -72.54 -52.17 -6.91
CA VAL A 1014 -72.44 -52.52 -5.49
C VAL A 1014 -72.83 -53.99 -5.23
N ASN A 1015 -73.73 -54.55 -6.05
CA ASN A 1015 -74.16 -55.95 -5.97
C ASN A 1015 -73.29 -56.92 -6.77
N ALA A 1016 -72.70 -56.48 -7.90
CA ALA A 1016 -71.84 -57.34 -8.73
C ALA A 1016 -70.40 -57.44 -8.21
N ALA A 1017 -69.89 -56.41 -7.53
CA ALA A 1017 -68.54 -56.37 -6.97
C ALA A 1017 -68.44 -56.88 -5.51
N GLY A 1018 -69.58 -57.12 -4.86
CA GLY A 1018 -69.62 -57.47 -3.44
C GLY A 1018 -69.51 -56.22 -2.55
N ALA A 1019 -70.48 -56.06 -1.66
CA ALA A 1019 -70.65 -54.91 -0.76
C ALA A 1019 -69.61 -54.83 0.38
N ASP A 1020 -68.58 -55.68 0.32
CA ASP A 1020 -67.51 -55.85 1.30
C ASP A 1020 -66.15 -55.32 0.79
N GLN A 1021 -66.11 -54.74 -0.42
CA GLN A 1021 -64.91 -54.12 -1.04
C GLN A 1021 -65.09 -52.64 -1.43
N LEU A 1022 -65.48 -51.78 -0.48
CA LEU A 1022 -65.53 -50.32 -0.66
C LEU A 1022 -65.04 -49.59 0.60
N VAL A 1023 -63.89 -48.87 0.52
CA VAL A 1023 -63.29 -48.21 1.70
C VAL A 1023 -62.80 -46.76 1.49
N ALA A 1024 -62.47 -46.30 0.26
CA ALA A 1024 -62.15 -44.88 0.06
C ALA A 1024 -62.21 -44.43 -1.42
N VAL A 1025 -62.56 -43.15 -1.62
CA VAL A 1025 -62.49 -42.41 -2.90
C VAL A 1025 -61.42 -41.33 -2.75
N THR A 1026 -60.36 -41.42 -3.54
CA THR A 1026 -59.26 -40.45 -3.61
C THR A 1026 -59.08 -39.97 -5.05
N VAL A 1027 -58.99 -38.65 -5.20
CA VAL A 1027 -58.54 -37.96 -6.41
C VAL A 1027 -57.02 -37.88 -6.31
N GLY A 1028 -56.33 -38.57 -7.22
CA GLY A 1028 -54.87 -38.65 -7.28
C GLY A 1028 -54.35 -38.11 -8.61
N SER A 1029 -53.23 -37.41 -8.48
CA SER A 1029 -52.34 -36.77 -9.46
C SER A 1029 -52.02 -37.57 -10.73
N MET A 1030 -51.89 -36.86 -11.85
CA MET A 1030 -50.58 -36.49 -12.42
C MET A 1030 -50.68 -35.14 -13.09
#